data_AF-A0A2V8NBL7-F1
#
_entry.id   AF-A0A2V8NBL7-F1
#
_cell.length_a   1.000
_cell.length_b   1.000
_cell.length_c   1.000
_cell.angle_alpha   90.00
_cell.angle_beta   90.00
_cell.angle_gamma   90.00
#
_symmetry.space_group_name_H-M   'P 1'
#
loop_
_entity.id
_entity.type
_entity.pdbx_description
1 polymer ?
#
loop_
_entity_poly.entity_id
_entity_poly.type
_entity_poly.pdbx_seq_one_letter_code
_entity_poly.pdbx_strand_id
1 'polypeptide(L)'
;MSKVSRAIASLTLLILLIASASATAFQRKRRAQSNPSAQRRAKVRTDSARERREKTFELVWRTVNEENFDPTFGGVNWTAVYSRYSTRVARTASDQELYILLQQMLNEIPQSHFAIIPPENIPRIRVKRTQALKAEGQRDEAGEDVALGDEETESDNAVATQMLNGIGVDVRLLNGQIVITRVDADSPASRAGLRTGFILKSVDNIPILSVPPSVVIPPELHMRLRQRILVDYLGGEPGTNVNLSYLDEENKEHAVTIRRERLKGTFSQALGNLPPLYTELESKRLEDKIGYIRLTVFTPQLAEKLCAAIKSMHDAPGLVIDLRGNPGGVMGVASGVVGLLTDKTGLIGTLRMRTGSFSIPSFPQRSAYNGPIVVLIDRLSGSTAEVMAAALQETGRAIVVGERSAGEVLGANIIKLPTGALFEYARAGFKTSQGATLEGKGVKPDVEMKLDRNSLLKGEDNQVQEAVRLIKLRKEEAKNRAPDKVEPPPPPPPVAVKAPTVVVTADAEAERGEASSKRDSSFKSSPEADQIMERYIKAIGGREALRRLKNRVSVGVCTYPFQSLTGKVTIYEEAPYKRSMQIEIPNLGTTKVVFDGKRGWTQNSMMGFFEYKGPMLSALRREFDFYKIVKYRELYSEIIYRGAFDSSDGKVDVLEVVTSDGSRDELHFDTKTGLLIYGDGEKLGDYRQVGDVKIPFLQTILVGGMEIKIQLSEVTHNTTISDEAFAEPHSCFTGQ
;
A
#
# COMPACT_ATOMS: atom_id res chain seq x y z
N MET A 1 -25.28 -0.27 5.37
CA MET A 1 -24.16 -1.06 5.90
C MET A 1 -24.04 -0.78 7.39
N SER A 2 -24.00 -1.80 8.23
CA SER A 2 -23.57 -1.66 9.62
C SER A 2 -22.19 -0.96 9.67
N LYS A 3 -21.93 -0.14 10.70
CA LYS A 3 -20.65 0.56 10.88
C LYS A 3 -19.46 -0.40 10.91
N VAL A 4 -19.71 -1.67 11.20
CA VAL A 4 -18.69 -2.70 11.41
C VAL A 4 -18.47 -3.57 10.19
N SER A 5 -19.49 -3.85 9.38
CA SER A 5 -19.26 -4.42 8.03
C SER A 5 -18.46 -3.42 7.20
N ARG A 6 -18.71 -2.11 7.34
CA ARG A 6 -17.83 -1.07 6.79
C ARG A 6 -16.44 -1.10 7.40
N ALA A 7 -16.28 -1.27 8.71
CA ALA A 7 -14.96 -1.26 9.35
C ALA A 7 -14.13 -2.50 9.01
N ILE A 8 -14.71 -3.70 9.06
CA ILE A 8 -14.07 -4.95 8.66
C ILE A 8 -13.74 -4.86 7.18
N ALA A 9 -14.69 -4.52 6.32
CA ALA A 9 -14.43 -4.35 4.90
C ALA A 9 -13.40 -3.25 4.62
N SER A 10 -13.41 -2.13 5.36
CA SER A 10 -12.40 -1.07 5.24
C SER A 10 -11.01 -1.51 5.72
N LEU A 11 -10.90 -2.32 6.78
CA LEU A 11 -9.62 -2.90 7.23
C LEU A 11 -9.14 -4.03 6.31
N THR A 12 -10.04 -4.78 5.67
CA THR A 12 -9.71 -5.75 4.61
C THR A 12 -9.39 -5.06 3.27
N LEU A 13 -9.83 -3.82 3.08
CA LEU A 13 -9.61 -3.02 1.86
C LEU A 13 -8.44 -2.03 1.98
N LEU A 14 -8.08 -1.59 3.18
CA LEU A 14 -6.88 -0.76 3.40
C LEU A 14 -5.59 -1.51 2.99
N ILE A 15 -5.68 -2.84 2.96
CA ILE A 15 -4.74 -3.77 2.34
C ILE A 15 -4.43 -3.37 0.88
N LEU A 16 -5.27 -2.60 0.21
CA LEU A 16 -5.21 -2.41 -1.24
C LEU A 16 -5.15 -0.95 -1.64
N LEU A 17 -5.05 -0.03 -0.70
CA LEU A 17 -4.84 1.37 -1.03
C LEU A 17 -3.35 1.63 -1.23
N ILE A 18 -2.99 1.46 -2.50
CA ILE A 18 -1.76 1.89 -3.17
C ILE A 18 -0.65 0.86 -3.03
N ALA A 19 -0.72 -0.14 -3.91
CA ALA A 19 0.48 -0.53 -4.63
C ALA A 19 0.65 0.48 -5.76
N SER A 20 1.80 1.17 -5.84
CA SER A 20 2.28 1.55 -7.16
C SER A 20 2.36 0.25 -7.97
N ALA A 21 1.89 0.30 -9.21
CA ALA A 21 1.80 -0.65 -10.32
C ALA A 21 1.06 -2.00 -10.28
N SER A 22 0.59 -2.62 -11.37
CA SER A 22 -0.18 -2.26 -12.57
C SER A 22 -1.24 -3.39 -12.81
N ALA A 23 -2.06 -3.32 -13.88
CA ALA A 23 -2.71 -4.23 -14.89
C ALA A 23 -3.60 -5.49 -14.74
N THR A 24 -4.84 -5.46 -15.26
CA THR A 24 -5.64 -6.69 -15.51
C THR A 24 -5.91 -6.94 -16.98
N ALA A 25 -5.87 -8.22 -17.32
CA ALA A 25 -6.07 -8.83 -18.62
C ALA A 25 -7.55 -8.90 -19.06
N PHE A 26 -7.73 -8.93 -20.39
CA PHE A 26 -8.96 -9.38 -21.04
C PHE A 26 -8.67 -10.67 -21.83
N GLN A 27 -9.37 -11.76 -21.52
CA GLN A 27 -9.36 -13.01 -22.30
C GLN A 27 -10.27 -12.89 -23.52
N ARG A 28 -9.82 -13.37 -24.69
CA ARG A 28 -10.72 -13.94 -25.71
C ARG A 28 -10.04 -15.04 -26.53
N LYS A 29 -10.73 -16.19 -26.59
CA LYS A 29 -10.42 -17.39 -27.38
C LYS A 29 -10.16 -17.04 -28.86
N ARG A 30 -9.11 -17.62 -29.46
CA ARG A 30 -8.97 -17.69 -30.92
C ARG A 30 -8.96 -19.13 -31.40
N ARG A 31 -9.84 -19.42 -32.36
CA ARG A 31 -9.83 -20.61 -33.20
C ARG A 31 -8.90 -20.34 -34.38
N ALA A 32 -8.04 -21.31 -34.70
CA ALA A 32 -7.10 -21.23 -35.82
C ALA A 32 -7.80 -21.58 -37.14
N GLN A 33 -7.43 -20.91 -38.24
CA GLN A 33 -7.14 -21.55 -39.53
C GLN A 33 -6.51 -20.61 -40.58
N SER A 34 -5.44 -21.15 -41.19
CA SER A 34 -4.80 -20.99 -42.52
C SER A 34 -4.62 -19.64 -43.24
N ASN A 35 -3.51 -19.61 -44.00
CA ASN A 35 -2.78 -18.47 -44.56
C ASN A 35 -2.83 -18.48 -46.10
N PRO A 36 -2.88 -17.30 -46.77
CA PRO A 36 -1.71 -16.78 -47.52
C PRO A 36 -1.63 -15.23 -47.43
N SER A 37 -0.53 -14.50 -47.65
CA SER A 37 0.89 -14.71 -47.97
C SER A 37 1.60 -13.39 -47.57
N ALA A 38 2.93 -13.39 -47.43
CA ALA A 38 3.72 -12.47 -46.60
C ALA A 38 3.50 -10.95 -46.76
N GLN A 39 3.08 -10.43 -47.92
CA GLN A 39 2.79 -9.00 -48.12
C GLN A 39 1.49 -8.54 -47.45
N ARG A 40 0.46 -9.38 -47.48
CA ARG A 40 -0.80 -9.14 -46.75
C ARG A 40 -0.55 -9.23 -45.24
N ARG A 41 0.36 -10.11 -44.79
CA ARG A 41 0.81 -10.18 -43.39
C ARG A 41 1.59 -8.95 -42.94
N ALA A 42 2.45 -8.38 -43.78
CA ALA A 42 3.18 -7.16 -43.45
C ALA A 42 2.23 -5.97 -43.29
N LYS A 43 1.31 -5.77 -44.26
CA LYS A 43 0.28 -4.72 -44.19
C LYS A 43 -0.71 -4.92 -43.03
N VAL A 44 -1.20 -6.13 -42.80
CA VAL A 44 -2.06 -6.46 -41.65
C VAL A 44 -1.30 -6.32 -40.32
N ARG A 45 0.01 -6.63 -40.26
CA ARG A 45 0.84 -6.40 -39.07
C ARG A 45 1.04 -4.91 -38.81
N THR A 46 1.30 -4.09 -39.83
CA THR A 46 1.42 -2.62 -39.68
C THR A 46 0.09 -1.97 -39.34
N ASP A 47 -1.01 -2.38 -39.98
CA ASP A 47 -2.36 -1.89 -39.68
C ASP A 47 -2.76 -2.29 -38.24
N SER A 48 -2.42 -3.51 -37.81
CA SER A 48 -2.60 -3.94 -36.42
C SER A 48 -1.70 -3.21 -35.42
N ALA A 49 -0.53 -2.72 -35.83
CA ALA A 49 0.38 -1.99 -34.94
C ALA A 49 -0.10 -0.56 -34.74
N ARG A 50 -0.51 0.11 -35.82
CA ARG A 50 -1.15 1.42 -35.77
C ARG A 50 -2.44 1.38 -34.93
N GLU A 51 -3.33 0.41 -35.19
CA GLU A 51 -4.56 0.24 -34.43
C GLU A 51 -4.29 -0.02 -32.93
N ARG A 52 -3.25 -0.81 -32.61
CA ARG A 52 -2.82 -1.00 -31.21
C ARG A 52 -2.35 0.30 -30.56
N ARG A 53 -1.61 1.15 -31.27
CA ARG A 53 -1.16 2.46 -30.78
C ARG A 53 -2.32 3.42 -30.55
N GLU A 54 -3.25 3.49 -31.49
CA GLU A 54 -4.48 4.30 -31.38
C GLU A 54 -5.32 3.86 -30.17
N LYS A 55 -5.57 2.54 -30.01
CA LYS A 55 -6.24 1.99 -28.82
C LYS A 55 -5.51 2.28 -27.51
N THR A 56 -4.19 2.28 -27.54
CA THR A 56 -3.37 2.60 -26.36
C THR A 56 -3.53 4.05 -25.96
N PHE A 57 -3.49 4.97 -26.92
CA PHE A 57 -3.76 6.39 -26.69
C PHE A 57 -5.18 6.62 -26.15
N GLU A 58 -6.20 6.02 -26.77
CA GLU A 58 -7.59 6.12 -26.31
C GLU A 58 -7.75 5.61 -24.88
N LEU A 59 -7.13 4.46 -24.56
CA LEU A 59 -7.16 3.91 -23.21
C LEU A 59 -6.51 4.86 -22.20
N VAL A 60 -5.31 5.37 -22.47
CA VAL A 60 -4.61 6.30 -21.57
C VAL A 60 -5.47 7.54 -21.33
N TRP A 61 -5.93 8.19 -22.40
CA TRP A 61 -6.69 9.43 -22.28
C TRP A 61 -8.01 9.21 -21.52
N ARG A 62 -8.75 8.14 -21.86
CA ARG A 62 -10.02 7.79 -21.23
C ARG A 62 -9.84 7.45 -19.75
N THR A 63 -8.81 6.67 -19.41
CA THR A 63 -8.52 6.29 -18.03
C THR A 63 -8.27 7.54 -17.18
N VAL A 64 -7.47 8.50 -17.64
CA VAL A 64 -7.31 9.78 -16.92
C VAL A 64 -8.66 10.50 -16.79
N ASN A 65 -9.40 10.59 -17.89
CA ASN A 65 -10.67 11.30 -17.93
C ASN A 65 -11.69 10.73 -16.93
N GLU A 66 -11.77 9.41 -16.79
CA GLU A 66 -12.77 8.69 -16.00
C GLU A 66 -12.35 8.46 -14.55
N GLU A 67 -11.05 8.29 -14.28
CA GLU A 67 -10.56 7.79 -12.99
C GLU A 67 -9.75 8.79 -12.19
N ASN A 68 -9.26 9.89 -12.78
CA ASN A 68 -8.52 10.90 -12.01
C ASN A 68 -9.42 11.46 -10.88
N PHE A 69 -8.88 11.54 -9.66
CA PHE A 69 -9.60 12.07 -8.51
C PHE A 69 -10.04 13.53 -8.70
N ASP A 70 -9.26 14.30 -9.45
CA ASP A 70 -9.55 15.70 -9.76
C ASP A 70 -10.16 15.80 -11.17
N PRO A 71 -11.48 16.05 -11.29
CA PRO A 71 -12.14 16.18 -12.58
C PRO A 71 -11.77 17.47 -13.33
N THR A 72 -11.04 18.39 -12.68
CA THR A 72 -10.53 19.61 -13.32
C THR A 72 -9.14 19.43 -13.91
N PHE A 73 -8.47 18.30 -13.62
CA PHE A 73 -7.12 17.97 -14.10
C PHE A 73 -6.10 19.08 -13.80
N GLY A 74 -6.19 19.70 -12.61
CA GLY A 74 -5.36 20.84 -12.27
C GLY A 74 -5.62 22.10 -13.13
N GLY A 75 -6.81 22.23 -13.70
CA GLY A 75 -7.21 23.33 -14.59
C GLY A 75 -6.97 23.07 -16.08
N VAL A 76 -6.50 21.88 -16.46
CA VAL A 76 -6.22 21.53 -17.85
C VAL A 76 -7.49 21.13 -18.59
N ASN A 77 -7.72 21.70 -19.78
CA ASN A 77 -8.80 21.28 -20.66
C ASN A 77 -8.45 19.94 -21.35
N TRP A 78 -8.77 18.83 -20.68
CA TRP A 78 -8.40 17.49 -21.11
C TRP A 78 -9.02 17.06 -22.44
N THR A 79 -10.21 17.58 -22.78
CA THR A 79 -10.83 17.38 -24.11
C THR A 79 -10.03 18.07 -25.21
N ALA A 80 -9.53 19.28 -24.97
CA ALA A 80 -8.66 19.97 -25.94
C ALA A 80 -7.32 19.25 -26.11
N VAL A 81 -6.77 18.67 -25.03
CA VAL A 81 -5.56 17.83 -25.06
C VAL A 81 -5.78 16.63 -26.01
N TYR A 82 -6.92 15.93 -25.90
CA TYR A 82 -7.26 14.81 -26.79
C TYR A 82 -7.10 15.17 -28.27
N SER A 83 -7.73 16.28 -28.69
CA SER A 83 -7.72 16.73 -30.08
C SER A 83 -6.31 17.03 -30.59
N ARG A 84 -5.45 17.61 -29.75
CA ARG A 84 -4.05 17.89 -30.10
C ARG A 84 -3.22 16.62 -30.26
N TYR A 85 -3.32 15.69 -29.33
CA TYR A 85 -2.44 14.51 -29.31
C TYR A 85 -2.92 13.39 -30.24
N SER A 86 -4.23 13.19 -30.42
CA SER A 86 -4.77 12.17 -31.34
C SER A 86 -4.20 12.31 -32.75
N THR A 87 -4.13 13.55 -33.27
CA THR A 87 -3.56 13.85 -34.59
C THR A 87 -2.06 13.51 -34.68
N ARG A 88 -1.30 13.72 -33.60
CA ARG A 88 0.14 13.41 -33.52
C ARG A 88 0.35 11.90 -33.39
N VAL A 89 -0.46 11.22 -32.59
CA VAL A 89 -0.43 9.76 -32.39
C VAL A 89 -0.66 9.02 -33.70
N ALA A 90 -1.60 9.48 -34.53
CA ALA A 90 -1.88 8.90 -35.84
C ALA A 90 -0.67 8.89 -36.79
N ARG A 91 0.36 9.72 -36.52
CA ARG A 91 1.59 9.84 -37.31
C ARG A 91 2.78 9.09 -36.72
N THR A 92 2.63 8.45 -35.56
CA THR A 92 3.72 7.71 -34.92
C THR A 92 4.16 6.52 -35.76
N ALA A 93 5.46 6.40 -36.02
CA ALA A 93 6.06 5.29 -36.75
C ALA A 93 6.31 4.08 -35.84
N SER A 94 6.55 4.31 -34.54
CA SER A 94 6.92 3.29 -33.57
C SER A 94 6.19 3.41 -32.23
N ASP A 95 6.23 2.34 -31.44
CA ASP A 95 5.69 2.35 -30.07
C ASP A 95 6.52 3.28 -29.16
N GLN A 96 7.82 3.46 -29.44
CA GLN A 96 8.68 4.38 -28.69
C GLN A 96 8.29 5.85 -28.90
N GLU A 97 8.02 6.24 -30.14
CA GLU A 97 7.48 7.57 -30.43
C GLU A 97 6.13 7.80 -29.74
N LEU A 98 5.28 6.77 -29.70
CA LEU A 98 4.03 6.82 -28.95
C LEU A 98 4.29 7.07 -27.46
N TYR A 99 5.18 6.31 -26.81
CA TYR A 99 5.44 6.47 -25.38
C TYR A 99 5.92 7.87 -25.02
N ILE A 100 6.80 8.46 -25.84
CA ILE A 100 7.24 9.85 -25.68
C ILE A 100 6.05 10.81 -25.79
N LEU A 101 5.18 10.65 -26.79
CA LEU A 101 4.00 11.50 -26.96
C LEU A 101 3.00 11.34 -25.82
N LEU A 102 2.77 10.12 -25.33
CA LEU A 102 1.88 9.86 -24.20
C LEU A 102 2.43 10.49 -22.93
N GLN A 103 3.73 10.37 -22.65
CA GLN A 103 4.33 11.03 -21.50
C GLN A 103 4.24 12.56 -21.62
N GLN A 104 4.46 13.13 -22.81
CA GLN A 104 4.26 14.57 -23.06
C GLN A 104 2.83 15.00 -22.78
N MET A 105 1.84 14.23 -23.23
CA MET A 105 0.42 14.49 -22.96
C MET A 105 0.12 14.51 -21.47
N LEU A 106 0.63 13.53 -20.74
CA LEU A 106 0.41 13.39 -19.30
C LEU A 106 1.11 14.50 -18.50
N ASN A 107 2.30 14.93 -18.91
CA ASN A 107 3.03 16.03 -18.28
C ASN A 107 2.31 17.39 -18.38
N GLU A 108 1.26 17.53 -19.21
CA GLU A 108 0.45 18.75 -19.23
C GLU A 108 -0.41 18.88 -17.97
N ILE A 109 -0.69 17.78 -17.27
CA ILE A 109 -1.40 17.77 -15.99
C ILE A 109 -0.39 18.14 -14.89
N PRO A 110 -0.60 19.23 -14.13
CA PRO A 110 0.34 19.67 -13.09
C PRO A 110 0.16 18.85 -11.79
N GLN A 111 0.29 17.53 -11.91
CA GLN A 111 0.09 16.53 -10.86
C GLN A 111 1.12 15.40 -11.02
N SER A 112 1.57 14.84 -9.90
CA SER A 112 2.49 13.70 -9.85
C SER A 112 1.81 12.38 -10.23
N HIS A 113 2.59 11.28 -10.24
CA HIS A 113 2.11 9.92 -10.50
C HIS A 113 1.41 9.72 -11.86
N PHE A 114 1.98 10.31 -12.91
CA PHE A 114 1.65 9.97 -14.29
C PHE A 114 2.90 9.54 -15.05
N ALA A 115 2.99 8.26 -15.39
CA ALA A 115 4.16 7.71 -16.06
C ALA A 115 3.78 6.66 -17.10
N ILE A 116 4.47 6.69 -18.25
CA ILE A 116 4.51 5.59 -19.21
C ILE A 116 5.84 4.88 -19.03
N ILE A 117 5.78 3.59 -18.70
CA ILE A 117 6.95 2.73 -18.54
C ILE A 117 7.01 1.79 -19.76
N PRO A 118 7.93 2.02 -20.71
CA PRO A 118 8.13 1.15 -21.85
C PRO A 118 8.50 -0.29 -21.42
N PRO A 119 8.10 -1.33 -22.17
CA PRO A 119 8.38 -2.73 -21.83
C PRO A 119 9.83 -3.07 -21.52
N GLU A 120 10.76 -2.41 -22.21
CA GLU A 120 12.22 -2.55 -22.07
C GLU A 120 12.75 -2.01 -20.74
N ASN A 121 12.02 -1.07 -20.12
CA ASN A 121 12.39 -0.43 -18.86
C ASN A 121 11.76 -1.11 -17.64
N ILE A 122 10.95 -2.15 -17.83
CA ILE A 122 10.32 -2.91 -16.74
C ILE A 122 11.32 -3.96 -16.23
N PRO A 123 11.79 -3.90 -14.97
CA PRO A 123 12.65 -4.93 -14.40
C PRO A 123 12.04 -6.33 -14.48
N ARG A 124 12.85 -7.31 -14.88
CA ARG A 124 12.48 -8.73 -14.86
C ARG A 124 13.51 -9.50 -14.06
N ILE A 125 13.02 -10.26 -13.09
CA ILE A 125 13.86 -11.01 -12.15
C ILE A 125 13.44 -12.47 -12.12
N ARG A 126 14.42 -13.33 -11.86
CA ARG A 126 14.23 -14.72 -11.49
C ARG A 126 14.71 -14.92 -10.07
N VAL A 127 13.82 -15.44 -9.22
CA VAL A 127 14.18 -15.81 -7.84
C VAL A 127 14.76 -17.21 -7.85
N LYS A 128 16.03 -17.37 -7.44
CA LYS A 128 16.57 -18.68 -7.10
C LYS A 128 16.03 -19.09 -5.75
N ARG A 129 15.10 -20.06 -5.72
CA ARG A 129 14.77 -20.75 -4.47
C ARG A 129 15.92 -21.67 -4.12
N THR A 130 16.85 -21.22 -3.30
CA THR A 130 17.59 -22.11 -2.40
C THR A 130 16.54 -22.81 -1.54
N GLN A 131 16.59 -24.13 -1.44
CA GLN A 131 15.56 -24.93 -0.76
C GLN A 131 15.41 -24.52 0.72
N ALA A 132 14.47 -23.61 1.00
CA ALA A 132 13.92 -23.39 2.34
C ALA A 132 12.48 -23.93 2.37
N LEU A 133 12.35 -25.22 2.10
CA LEU A 133 11.27 -26.04 2.65
C LEU A 133 11.91 -26.83 3.80
N LYS A 134 11.90 -26.27 5.00
CA LYS A 134 11.75 -27.08 6.21
C LYS A 134 10.39 -26.72 6.80
N ALA A 135 9.60 -27.76 6.96
CA ALA A 135 8.19 -27.73 7.30
C ALA A 135 7.94 -27.08 8.67
N GLU A 136 6.67 -26.70 8.85
CA GLU A 136 6.05 -26.40 10.13
C GLU A 136 6.59 -27.30 11.27
N GLY A 137 7.05 -26.67 12.35
CA GLY A 137 7.26 -27.34 13.63
C GLY A 137 8.59 -28.09 13.80
N GLN A 138 9.70 -27.37 13.94
CA GLN A 138 10.84 -27.78 14.79
C GLN A 138 11.67 -26.55 15.17
N ARG A 139 11.85 -26.33 16.47
CA ARG A 139 12.78 -25.32 17.02
C ARG A 139 14.16 -25.98 17.08
N ASP A 140 15.18 -25.28 16.60
CA ASP A 140 16.56 -25.65 16.88
C ASP A 140 17.00 -25.06 18.24
N GLU A 141 17.76 -25.85 19.01
CA GLU A 141 18.12 -25.61 20.42
C GLU A 141 19.12 -24.47 20.68
N ALA A 142 19.36 -23.56 19.74
CA ALA A 142 20.44 -22.56 19.84
C ALA A 142 20.01 -21.09 20.00
N GLY A 143 18.74 -20.73 19.82
CA GLY A 143 18.26 -19.37 20.16
C GLY A 143 18.98 -18.21 19.45
N GLU A 144 19.49 -18.40 18.23
CA GLU A 144 20.03 -17.32 17.39
C GLU A 144 19.00 -16.80 16.39
N ASP A 145 19.05 -15.49 16.14
CA ASP A 145 18.12 -14.72 15.32
C ASP A 145 17.95 -15.29 13.90
N VAL A 146 16.69 -15.30 13.44
CA VAL A 146 16.32 -15.71 12.08
C VAL A 146 16.90 -14.70 11.08
N ALA A 147 18.05 -15.02 10.50
CA ALA A 147 18.44 -14.42 9.23
C ALA A 147 17.41 -14.88 8.18
N LEU A 148 16.54 -13.95 7.74
CA LEU A 148 15.83 -14.11 6.46
C LEU A 148 16.91 -14.37 5.42
N GLY A 149 17.06 -15.63 4.98
CA GLY A 149 18.12 -16.02 4.07
C GLY A 149 18.20 -15.09 2.87
N ASP A 150 19.42 -14.80 2.42
CA ASP A 150 19.62 -13.93 1.26
C ASP A 150 18.97 -14.57 0.03
N GLU A 151 17.78 -14.07 -0.34
CA GLU A 151 17.20 -14.36 -1.65
C GLU A 151 18.11 -13.73 -2.71
N GLU A 152 19.00 -14.54 -3.29
CA GLU A 152 19.77 -14.14 -4.46
C GLU A 152 18.81 -14.00 -5.65
N THR A 153 18.55 -12.75 -6.04
CA THR A 153 17.83 -12.41 -7.26
C THR A 153 18.76 -12.42 -8.46
N GLU A 154 18.38 -13.16 -9.50
CA GLU A 154 19.00 -13.11 -10.82
C GLU A 154 18.20 -12.16 -11.73
N SER A 155 18.90 -11.41 -12.58
CA SER A 155 18.27 -10.55 -13.59
C SER A 155 17.92 -11.34 -14.85
N ASP A 156 16.74 -11.07 -15.40
CA ASP A 156 16.30 -11.60 -16.70
C ASP A 156 16.38 -10.54 -17.81
N ASN A 157 16.72 -9.28 -17.49
CA ASN A 157 16.90 -8.20 -18.46
C ASN A 157 17.91 -7.14 -18.03
N ALA A 158 18.32 -6.30 -18.98
CA ALA A 158 19.37 -5.30 -18.83
C ALA A 158 19.10 -4.29 -17.69
N VAL A 159 17.87 -3.77 -17.56
CA VAL A 159 17.54 -2.81 -16.51
C VAL A 159 17.69 -3.43 -15.11
N ALA A 160 17.23 -4.68 -14.92
CA ALA A 160 17.45 -5.36 -13.65
C ALA A 160 18.95 -5.61 -13.41
N THR A 161 19.70 -6.00 -14.43
CA THR A 161 21.17 -6.16 -14.31
C THR A 161 21.83 -4.85 -13.88
N GLN A 162 21.49 -3.73 -14.52
CA GLN A 162 22.06 -2.41 -14.22
C GLN A 162 21.74 -1.92 -12.82
N MET A 163 20.56 -2.25 -12.28
CA MET A 163 20.18 -1.89 -10.91
C MET A 163 20.88 -2.76 -9.86
N LEU A 164 21.17 -4.03 -10.20
CA LEU A 164 21.80 -4.98 -9.28
C LEU A 164 23.33 -4.92 -9.27
N ASN A 165 23.94 -4.30 -10.27
CA ASN A 165 25.38 -4.32 -10.48
C ASN A 165 25.90 -2.93 -10.81
N GLY A 166 26.98 -2.51 -10.17
CA GLY A 166 27.55 -1.18 -10.33
C GLY A 166 28.79 -1.00 -9.47
N ILE A 167 29.02 0.23 -9.01
CA ILE A 167 30.22 0.58 -8.24
C ILE A 167 29.97 0.84 -6.74
N GLY A 168 28.70 0.87 -6.29
CA GLY A 168 28.33 1.05 -4.88
C GLY A 168 28.49 2.48 -4.36
N VAL A 169 27.90 3.45 -5.06
CA VAL A 169 27.83 4.85 -4.62
C VAL A 169 26.40 5.37 -4.70
N ASP A 170 26.11 6.41 -3.93
CA ASP A 170 24.91 7.23 -4.10
C ASP A 170 25.29 8.69 -4.31
N VAL A 171 24.55 9.40 -5.17
CA VAL A 171 24.82 10.78 -5.56
C VAL A 171 23.64 11.71 -5.28
N ARG A 172 23.95 12.97 -5.01
CA ARG A 172 22.95 14.06 -4.94
C ARG A 172 23.44 15.24 -5.76
N LEU A 173 22.48 16.03 -6.24
CA LEU A 173 22.79 17.33 -6.82
C LEU A 173 22.89 18.36 -5.69
N LEU A 174 24.12 18.75 -5.34
CA LEU A 174 24.41 19.74 -4.32
C LEU A 174 25.02 20.97 -4.98
N ASN A 175 24.42 22.15 -4.77
CA ASN A 175 24.90 23.43 -5.33
C ASN A 175 25.22 23.34 -6.83
N GLY A 176 24.37 22.66 -7.60
CA GLY A 176 24.54 22.54 -9.05
C GLY A 176 25.51 21.46 -9.53
N GLN A 177 26.11 20.70 -8.61
CA GLN A 177 27.10 19.66 -8.91
C GLN A 177 26.63 18.29 -8.42
N ILE A 178 26.95 17.23 -9.17
CA ILE A 178 26.69 15.86 -8.75
C ILE A 178 27.78 15.44 -7.77
N VAL A 179 27.42 15.36 -6.49
CA VAL A 179 28.32 15.01 -5.39
C VAL A 179 28.04 13.58 -4.96
N ILE A 180 29.11 12.81 -4.73
CA ILE A 180 29.04 11.49 -4.10
C ILE A 180 28.68 11.70 -2.63
N THR A 181 27.52 11.21 -2.23
CA THR A 181 26.95 11.37 -0.87
C THR A 181 27.00 10.09 -0.05
N ARG A 182 27.19 8.94 -0.70
CA ARG A 182 27.42 7.65 -0.05
C ARG A 182 28.41 6.85 -0.88
N VAL A 183 29.29 6.14 -0.20
CA VAL A 183 30.12 5.07 -0.77
C VAL A 183 29.91 3.85 0.10
N ASP A 184 29.45 2.76 -0.50
CA ASP A 184 29.14 1.55 0.25
C ASP A 184 30.43 0.88 0.70
N ALA A 185 30.47 0.41 1.95
CA ALA A 185 31.62 -0.33 2.47
C ALA A 185 31.86 -1.59 1.63
N ASP A 186 33.13 -1.85 1.32
CA ASP A 186 33.61 -2.96 0.48
C ASP A 186 33.07 -2.94 -0.96
N SER A 187 32.61 -1.78 -1.44
CA SER A 187 32.22 -1.61 -2.84
C SER A 187 33.42 -1.41 -3.77
N PRO A 188 33.25 -1.61 -5.10
CA PRO A 188 34.27 -1.24 -6.07
C PRO A 188 34.72 0.22 -5.96
N ALA A 189 33.80 1.15 -5.70
CA ALA A 189 34.12 2.56 -5.50
C ALA A 189 34.98 2.80 -4.25
N SER A 190 34.66 2.14 -3.14
CA SER A 190 35.46 2.22 -1.92
C SER A 190 36.88 1.71 -2.14
N ARG A 191 37.05 0.55 -2.80
CA ARG A 191 38.37 0.00 -3.14
C ARG A 191 39.16 0.86 -4.13
N ALA A 192 38.45 1.59 -5.00
CA ALA A 192 39.04 2.55 -5.93
C ALA A 192 39.41 3.89 -5.26
N GLY A 193 39.15 4.06 -3.96
CA GLY A 193 39.51 5.27 -3.21
C GLY A 193 38.53 6.44 -3.37
N LEU A 194 37.35 6.22 -3.96
CA LEU A 194 36.30 7.23 -3.99
C LEU A 194 35.77 7.50 -2.58
N ARG A 195 35.47 8.77 -2.29
CA ARG A 195 34.97 9.22 -0.99
C ARG A 195 33.73 10.09 -1.14
N THR A 196 32.99 10.21 -0.04
CA THR A 196 31.92 11.21 0.07
C THR A 196 32.48 12.62 -0.12
N GLY A 197 31.69 13.50 -0.76
CA GLY A 197 32.07 14.87 -1.07
C GLY A 197 32.81 15.06 -2.40
N PHE A 198 33.26 13.98 -3.05
CA PHE A 198 33.83 14.06 -4.41
C PHE A 198 32.75 14.44 -5.43
N ILE A 199 33.13 15.21 -6.46
CA ILE A 199 32.21 15.69 -7.49
C ILE A 199 32.38 14.84 -8.75
N LEU A 200 31.32 14.17 -9.19
CA LEU A 200 31.33 13.41 -10.43
C LEU A 200 31.24 14.35 -11.64
N LYS A 201 32.24 14.28 -12.54
CA LYS A 201 32.36 15.14 -13.72
C LYS A 201 31.94 14.45 -15.00
N SER A 202 32.34 13.20 -15.20
CA SER A 202 31.93 12.40 -16.36
C SER A 202 31.90 10.91 -16.05
N VAL A 203 31.10 10.17 -16.82
CA VAL A 203 31.05 8.70 -16.82
C VAL A 203 31.19 8.22 -18.27
N ASP A 204 32.17 7.36 -18.55
CA ASP A 204 32.50 6.88 -19.90
C ASP A 204 32.65 8.00 -20.93
N ASN A 205 33.33 9.08 -20.53
CA ASN A 205 33.50 10.34 -21.28
C ASN A 205 32.20 11.11 -21.58
N ILE A 206 31.07 10.70 -21.00
CA ILE A 206 29.81 11.45 -21.04
C ILE A 206 29.84 12.44 -19.88
N PRO A 207 29.88 13.76 -20.14
CA PRO A 207 29.85 14.76 -19.09
C PRO A 207 28.56 14.67 -18.29
N ILE A 208 28.69 14.69 -16.97
CA ILE A 208 27.55 14.79 -16.06
C ILE A 208 27.17 16.26 -15.94
N LEU A 209 25.88 16.54 -16.16
CA LEU A 209 25.34 17.89 -16.20
C LEU A 209 25.68 18.66 -14.90
N SER A 210 26.37 19.79 -15.05
CA SER A 210 26.46 20.81 -14.02
C SER A 210 25.41 21.88 -14.28
N VAL A 211 24.56 22.14 -13.29
CA VAL A 211 23.48 23.12 -13.39
C VAL A 211 23.89 24.36 -12.59
N PRO A 212 23.75 25.59 -13.11
CA PRO A 212 24.03 26.78 -12.32
C PRO A 212 23.22 26.76 -11.00
N PRO A 213 23.81 27.11 -9.84
CA PRO A 213 23.11 27.05 -8.55
C PRO A 213 21.82 27.90 -8.49
N SER A 214 21.69 28.88 -9.38
CA SER A 214 20.51 29.75 -9.52
C SER A 214 19.32 29.08 -10.21
N VAL A 215 19.52 27.98 -10.94
CA VAL A 215 18.45 27.27 -11.63
C VAL A 215 17.72 26.37 -10.64
N VAL A 216 16.42 26.62 -10.47
CA VAL A 216 15.54 25.74 -9.71
C VAL A 216 15.20 24.54 -10.58
N ILE A 217 15.60 23.36 -10.13
CA ILE A 217 15.26 22.10 -10.78
C ILE A 217 14.00 21.55 -10.10
N PRO A 218 12.94 21.23 -10.88
CA PRO A 218 11.76 20.57 -10.37
C PRO A 218 12.11 19.24 -9.66
N PRO A 219 11.44 18.89 -8.54
CA PRO A 219 11.71 17.65 -7.79
C PRO A 219 11.79 16.38 -8.64
N GLU A 220 10.88 16.22 -9.61
CA GLU A 220 10.80 15.05 -10.48
C GLU A 220 12.07 14.86 -11.33
N LEU A 221 12.76 15.95 -11.67
CA LEU A 221 14.00 15.89 -12.43
C LEU A 221 15.19 15.51 -11.56
N HIS A 222 15.18 15.83 -10.26
CA HIS A 222 16.22 15.37 -9.35
C HIS A 222 16.24 13.83 -9.28
N MET A 223 15.07 13.19 -9.17
CA MET A 223 14.97 11.73 -9.12
C MET A 223 15.42 11.09 -10.43
N ARG A 224 14.94 11.59 -11.58
CA ARG A 224 15.33 11.08 -12.90
C ARG A 224 16.84 11.22 -13.15
N LEU A 225 17.44 12.33 -12.74
CA LEU A 225 18.88 12.55 -12.88
C LEU A 225 19.67 11.54 -12.06
N ARG A 226 19.32 11.35 -10.78
CA ARG A 226 19.95 10.35 -9.92
C ARG A 226 19.79 8.95 -10.53
N GLN A 227 18.58 8.55 -10.90
CA GLN A 227 18.32 7.22 -11.46
C GLN A 227 19.15 6.99 -12.73
N ARG A 228 19.18 7.95 -13.65
CA ARG A 228 19.97 7.85 -14.89
C ARG A 228 21.46 7.69 -14.61
N ILE A 229 22.01 8.42 -13.64
CA ILE A 229 23.43 8.28 -13.27
C ILE A 229 23.69 6.89 -12.67
N LEU A 230 22.86 6.47 -11.70
CA LEU A 230 23.10 5.21 -10.99
C LEU A 230 22.85 3.97 -11.85
N VAL A 231 21.80 3.97 -12.66
CA VAL A 231 21.35 2.80 -13.43
C VAL A 231 21.95 2.81 -14.83
N ASP A 232 21.78 3.89 -15.59
CA ASP A 232 22.14 3.90 -17.01
C ASP A 232 23.65 4.08 -17.23
N TYR A 233 24.34 4.78 -16.34
CA TYR A 233 25.77 5.11 -16.50
C TYR A 233 26.68 4.28 -15.59
N LEU A 234 26.43 4.30 -14.28
CA LEU A 234 27.26 3.57 -13.31
C LEU A 234 26.90 2.08 -13.25
N GLY A 235 25.64 1.74 -13.51
CA GLY A 235 25.15 0.37 -13.58
C GLY A 235 25.57 -0.35 -14.86
N GLY A 236 25.62 -1.68 -14.83
CA GLY A 236 25.97 -2.49 -15.99
C GLY A 236 26.35 -3.93 -15.65
N GLU A 237 26.67 -4.74 -16.66
CA GLU A 237 27.03 -6.15 -16.47
C GLU A 237 28.20 -6.31 -15.49
N PRO A 238 28.11 -7.27 -14.54
CA PRO A 238 29.19 -7.51 -13.58
C PRO A 238 30.46 -7.93 -14.32
N GLY A 239 31.60 -7.44 -13.83
CA GLY A 239 32.91 -7.69 -14.42
C GLY A 239 33.32 -6.74 -15.55
N THR A 240 32.40 -5.91 -16.08
CA THR A 240 32.72 -4.82 -17.01
C THR A 240 33.31 -3.62 -16.28
N ASN A 241 33.94 -2.69 -17.01
CA ASN A 241 34.54 -1.49 -16.44
C ASN A 241 33.71 -0.24 -16.73
N VAL A 242 33.78 0.75 -15.84
CA VAL A 242 33.29 2.12 -16.01
C VAL A 242 34.43 3.10 -15.79
N ASN A 243 34.56 4.10 -16.65
CA ASN A 243 35.54 5.16 -16.50
C ASN A 243 34.88 6.40 -15.90
N LEU A 244 35.44 6.93 -14.82
CA LEU A 244 34.93 8.13 -14.15
C LEU A 244 35.97 9.22 -14.22
N SER A 245 35.55 10.47 -14.43
CA SER A 245 36.31 11.63 -13.99
C SER A 245 35.61 12.33 -12.83
N TYR A 246 36.37 12.76 -11.82
CA TYR A 246 35.84 13.37 -10.61
C TYR A 246 36.77 14.44 -10.04
N LEU A 247 36.24 15.33 -9.21
CA LEU A 247 36.99 16.28 -8.40
C LEU A 247 37.09 15.79 -6.96
N ASP A 248 38.29 15.82 -6.40
CA ASP A 248 38.60 15.43 -5.02
C ASP A 248 38.36 16.57 -4.00
N GLU A 249 38.85 16.42 -2.78
CA GLU A 249 38.79 17.42 -1.71
C GLU A 249 39.48 18.76 -2.05
N GLU A 250 40.52 18.73 -2.88
CA GLU A 250 41.30 19.89 -3.33
C GLU A 250 40.77 20.47 -4.66
N ASN A 251 39.66 19.91 -5.18
CA ASN A 251 39.10 20.17 -6.51
C ASN A 251 40.06 19.84 -7.66
N LYS A 252 40.99 18.91 -7.45
CA LYS A 252 41.83 18.36 -8.51
C LYS A 252 41.04 17.30 -9.27
N GLU A 253 41.16 17.33 -10.58
CA GLU A 253 40.51 16.35 -11.43
C GLU A 253 41.32 15.05 -11.49
N HIS A 254 40.62 13.94 -11.30
CA HIS A 254 41.15 12.59 -11.37
C HIS A 254 40.33 11.76 -12.35
N ALA A 255 40.96 10.74 -12.90
CA ALA A 255 40.29 9.72 -13.69
C ALA A 255 40.54 8.34 -13.06
N VAL A 256 39.51 7.51 -13.01
CA VAL A 256 39.60 6.15 -12.49
C VAL A 256 38.74 5.19 -13.29
N THR A 257 39.28 4.00 -13.55
CA THR A 257 38.55 2.88 -14.14
C THR A 257 38.15 1.92 -13.03
N ILE A 258 36.86 1.67 -12.88
CA ILE A 258 36.31 0.82 -11.81
C ILE A 258 35.59 -0.37 -12.44
N ARG A 259 35.86 -1.56 -11.93
CA ARG A 259 35.16 -2.78 -12.33
C ARG A 259 33.79 -2.86 -11.63
N ARG A 260 32.71 -3.01 -12.39
CA ARG A 260 31.35 -3.19 -11.88
C ARG A 260 31.21 -4.55 -11.20
N GLU A 261 30.55 -4.59 -10.06
CA GLU A 261 30.29 -5.81 -9.29
C GLU A 261 28.85 -5.83 -8.77
N ARG A 262 28.43 -6.98 -8.23
CA ARG A 262 27.11 -7.15 -7.61
C ARG A 262 26.98 -6.25 -6.38
N LEU A 263 25.95 -5.42 -6.37
CA LEU A 263 25.57 -4.58 -5.24
C LEU A 263 24.79 -5.37 -4.18
N LYS A 264 24.71 -4.83 -2.96
CA LYS A 264 24.08 -5.49 -1.80
C LYS A 264 22.55 -5.62 -1.92
N GLY A 265 21.90 -4.76 -2.70
CA GLY A 265 20.44 -4.78 -2.80
C GLY A 265 19.89 -5.93 -3.65
N THR A 266 18.62 -6.20 -3.41
CA THR A 266 17.82 -7.21 -4.12
C THR A 266 16.55 -6.57 -4.66
N PHE A 267 15.72 -7.30 -5.39
CA PHE A 267 14.42 -6.81 -5.84
C PHE A 267 13.28 -7.35 -4.97
N SER A 268 12.26 -6.54 -4.74
CA SER A 268 10.97 -7.01 -4.25
C SER A 268 10.32 -7.94 -5.27
N GLN A 269 9.41 -8.78 -4.81
CA GLN A 269 8.52 -9.49 -5.74
C GLN A 269 7.56 -8.50 -6.41
N ALA A 270 7.08 -8.85 -7.60
CA ALA A 270 6.06 -8.07 -8.29
C ALA A 270 4.72 -8.17 -7.55
N LEU A 271 3.99 -7.06 -7.43
CA LEU A 271 2.68 -7.01 -6.77
C LEU A 271 1.62 -6.56 -7.77
N GLY A 272 0.74 -7.47 -8.20
CA GLY A 272 -0.16 -7.20 -9.32
C GLY A 272 0.68 -7.03 -10.57
N ASN A 273 0.85 -5.80 -11.05
CA ASN A 273 1.88 -5.51 -12.06
C ASN A 273 2.80 -4.38 -11.62
N LEU A 274 2.94 -4.16 -10.31
CA LEU A 274 4.03 -3.40 -9.70
C LEU A 274 5.27 -4.09 -10.20
N PRO A 275 6.09 -3.42 -11.02
CA PRO A 275 7.37 -4.01 -11.33
C PRO A 275 8.12 -4.24 -10.00
N PRO A 276 8.94 -5.28 -9.93
CA PRO A 276 9.92 -5.43 -8.88
C PRO A 276 10.64 -4.11 -8.59
N LEU A 277 10.72 -3.71 -7.33
CA LEU A 277 11.42 -2.49 -6.88
C LEU A 277 12.75 -2.87 -6.26
N TYR A 278 13.81 -2.08 -6.50
CA TYR A 278 15.10 -2.32 -5.84
C TYR A 278 14.98 -2.00 -4.35
N THR A 279 15.35 -2.99 -3.53
CA THR A 279 15.22 -3.01 -2.08
C THR A 279 16.59 -3.17 -1.43
N GLU A 280 16.87 -2.28 -0.50
CA GLU A 280 18.01 -2.34 0.39
C GLU A 280 17.59 -1.73 1.72
N LEU A 281 17.92 -2.41 2.82
CA LEU A 281 17.78 -1.89 4.17
C LEU A 281 19.14 -1.97 4.85
N GLU A 282 19.57 -0.82 5.37
CA GLU A 282 20.75 -0.73 6.22
C GLU A 282 20.26 -0.43 7.63
N SER A 283 20.75 -1.20 8.59
CA SER A 283 20.54 -0.91 10.01
C SER A 283 21.85 -1.05 10.76
N LYS A 284 22.17 -0.07 11.60
CA LYS A 284 23.38 -0.06 12.43
C LYS A 284 23.16 0.79 13.66
N ARG A 285 24.04 0.64 14.65
CA ARG A 285 24.15 1.58 15.77
C ARG A 285 25.22 2.60 15.46
N LEU A 286 24.88 3.87 15.63
CA LEU A 286 25.82 4.98 15.58
C LEU A 286 26.58 5.06 16.92
N GLU A 287 27.46 6.05 17.01
CA GLU A 287 28.00 6.50 18.29
C GLU A 287 26.86 6.74 19.31
N ASP A 288 27.14 6.52 20.59
CA ASP A 288 26.15 6.56 21.69
C ASP A 288 25.02 5.52 21.63
N LYS A 289 25.18 4.46 20.81
CA LYS A 289 24.24 3.34 20.66
C LYS A 289 22.88 3.74 20.06
N ILE A 290 22.78 4.93 19.47
CA ILE A 290 21.59 5.39 18.74
C ILE A 290 21.39 4.50 17.51
N GLY A 291 20.16 4.03 17.29
CA GLY A 291 19.85 3.22 16.12
C GLY A 291 19.74 4.08 14.87
N TYR A 292 20.26 3.61 13.75
CA TYR A 292 20.12 4.20 12.42
C TYR A 292 19.55 3.15 11.49
N ILE A 293 18.47 3.49 10.80
CA ILE A 293 17.84 2.63 9.80
C ILE A 293 17.61 3.43 8.52
N ARG A 294 18.10 2.92 7.40
CA ARG A 294 17.83 3.45 6.06
C ARG A 294 17.11 2.40 5.24
N LEU A 295 16.12 2.81 4.47
CA LEU A 295 15.41 1.95 3.52
C LEU A 295 15.22 2.65 2.18
N THR A 296 15.41 1.91 1.09
CA THR A 296 15.32 2.48 -0.27
C THR A 296 13.89 2.72 -0.76
N VAL A 297 12.93 1.91 -0.30
CA VAL A 297 11.56 1.90 -0.84
C VAL A 297 10.60 1.24 0.15
N PHE A 298 9.32 1.61 0.14
CA PHE A 298 8.29 0.96 0.95
C PHE A 298 7.68 -0.23 0.20
N THR A 299 8.01 -1.44 0.63
CA THR A 299 7.40 -2.69 0.15
C THR A 299 7.03 -3.55 1.36
N PRO A 300 6.05 -4.48 1.24
CA PRO A 300 5.72 -5.39 2.33
C PRO A 300 6.94 -6.16 2.86
N GLN A 301 7.82 -6.62 1.95
CA GLN A 301 9.04 -7.34 2.31
C GLN A 301 10.00 -6.47 3.15
N LEU A 302 10.20 -5.21 2.75
CA LEU A 302 11.08 -4.31 3.49
C LEU A 302 10.45 -3.80 4.79
N ALA A 303 9.12 -3.75 4.88
CA ALA A 303 8.39 -3.44 6.10
C ALA A 303 8.64 -4.47 7.20
N GLU A 304 8.66 -5.76 6.86
CA GLU A 304 9.00 -6.83 7.79
C GLU A 304 10.46 -6.73 8.26
N LYS A 305 11.40 -6.42 7.36
CA LYS A 305 12.81 -6.17 7.72
C LYS A 305 12.98 -4.93 8.61
N LEU A 306 12.24 -3.85 8.32
CA LEU A 306 12.22 -2.63 9.12
C LEU A 306 11.68 -2.91 10.52
N CYS A 307 10.61 -3.70 10.62
CA CYS A 307 10.02 -4.15 11.87
C CYS A 307 11.03 -4.93 12.73
N ALA A 308 11.76 -5.88 12.14
CA ALA A 308 12.83 -6.60 12.82
C ALA A 308 13.96 -5.66 13.29
N ALA A 309 14.39 -4.71 12.43
CA ALA A 309 15.44 -3.75 12.76
C ALA A 309 15.04 -2.78 13.89
N ILE A 310 13.79 -2.31 13.92
CA ILE A 310 13.28 -1.46 15.00
C ILE A 310 13.26 -2.26 16.32
N LYS A 311 12.85 -3.53 16.28
CA LYS A 311 12.81 -4.39 17.46
C LYS A 311 14.18 -4.72 18.02
N SER A 312 15.16 -5.04 17.16
CA SER A 312 16.54 -5.31 17.59
C SER A 312 17.24 -4.07 18.17
N MET A 313 16.64 -2.89 17.98
CA MET A 313 17.09 -1.61 18.52
C MET A 313 16.08 -0.99 19.49
N HIS A 314 15.19 -1.78 20.10
CA HIS A 314 14.19 -1.28 21.05
C HIS A 314 14.83 -0.63 22.30
N ASP A 315 16.00 -1.11 22.70
CA ASP A 315 16.85 -0.57 23.77
C ASP A 315 17.62 0.70 23.37
N ALA A 316 17.65 1.07 22.07
CA ALA A 316 18.43 2.20 21.61
C ALA A 316 17.93 3.50 22.28
N PRO A 317 18.84 4.44 22.63
CA PRO A 317 18.45 5.73 23.22
C PRO A 317 17.59 6.62 22.33
N GLY A 318 17.60 6.38 21.03
CA GLY A 318 16.80 7.03 20.00
C GLY A 318 16.97 6.29 18.67
N LEU A 319 16.09 6.59 17.71
CA LEU A 319 16.18 6.08 16.33
C LEU A 319 16.28 7.22 15.33
N VAL A 320 17.19 7.08 14.36
CA VAL A 320 17.24 7.85 13.13
C VAL A 320 16.66 6.99 12.01
N ILE A 321 15.57 7.43 11.39
CA ILE A 321 14.96 6.79 10.22
C ILE A 321 15.31 7.63 8.98
N ASP A 322 16.15 7.09 8.12
CA ASP A 322 16.65 7.78 6.94
C ASP A 322 15.83 7.41 5.69
N LEU A 323 15.04 8.39 5.23
CA LEU A 323 14.21 8.30 4.03
C LEU A 323 14.80 9.07 2.85
N ARG A 324 16.02 9.59 2.96
CA ARG A 324 16.67 10.34 1.88
C ARG A 324 16.86 9.43 0.66
N GLY A 325 16.44 9.91 -0.52
CA GLY A 325 16.48 9.11 -1.75
C GLY A 325 15.37 8.07 -1.90
N ASN A 326 14.41 7.99 -0.97
CA ASN A 326 13.32 7.02 -1.00
C ASN A 326 12.11 7.59 -1.77
N PRO A 327 11.78 7.09 -2.98
CA PRO A 327 10.68 7.61 -3.79
C PRO A 327 9.28 7.22 -3.27
N GLY A 328 9.20 6.49 -2.15
CA GLY A 328 7.96 5.96 -1.60
C GLY A 328 7.80 4.48 -1.90
N GLY A 329 6.65 4.07 -2.44
CA GLY A 329 6.30 2.66 -2.66
C GLY A 329 4.85 2.38 -2.28
N VAL A 330 4.60 1.20 -1.71
CA VAL A 330 3.26 0.74 -1.34
C VAL A 330 2.74 1.53 -0.12
N MET A 331 1.79 2.45 -0.32
CA MET A 331 1.30 3.35 0.75
C MET A 331 0.59 2.60 1.89
N GLY A 332 -0.04 1.46 1.59
CA GLY A 332 -0.69 0.62 2.61
C GLY A 332 0.26 0.19 3.73
N VAL A 333 1.57 0.10 3.45
CA VAL A 333 2.63 -0.22 4.44
C VAL A 333 2.76 0.86 5.52
N ALA A 334 2.36 2.11 5.24
CA ALA A 334 2.50 3.21 6.18
C ALA A 334 1.76 2.95 7.51
N SER A 335 0.60 2.28 7.48
CA SER A 335 -0.17 1.97 8.68
C SER A 335 0.61 1.08 9.66
N GLY A 336 1.21 0.00 9.17
CA GLY A 336 2.01 -0.90 10.01
C GLY A 336 3.30 -0.24 10.48
N VAL A 337 4.00 0.46 9.58
CA VAL A 337 5.29 1.10 9.89
C VAL A 337 5.16 2.25 10.88
N VAL A 338 4.19 3.15 10.69
CA VAL A 338 3.92 4.22 11.67
C VAL A 338 3.52 3.60 13.01
N GLY A 339 2.73 2.52 12.99
CA GLY A 339 2.34 1.76 14.17
C GLY A 339 3.50 1.16 14.96
N LEU A 340 4.65 0.87 14.32
CA LEU A 340 5.87 0.44 15.02
C LEU A 340 6.57 1.56 15.78
N LEU A 341 6.21 2.81 15.48
CA LEU A 341 6.87 4.00 16.00
C LEU A 341 5.94 4.81 16.92
N THR A 342 4.70 4.39 17.15
CA THR A 342 3.75 5.08 18.03
C THR A 342 2.91 4.09 18.83
N ASP A 343 2.69 4.41 20.11
CA ASP A 343 1.75 3.73 21.00
C ASP A 343 0.33 4.32 20.94
N LYS A 344 0.14 5.41 20.18
CA LYS A 344 -1.15 6.11 20.03
C LYS A 344 -1.85 5.72 18.74
N THR A 345 -3.12 5.33 18.87
CA THR A 345 -4.04 5.25 17.73
C THR A 345 -4.22 6.63 17.12
N GLY A 346 -4.17 6.72 15.80
CA GLY A 346 -4.30 7.99 15.10
C GLY A 346 -4.72 7.82 13.65
N LEU A 347 -4.75 8.94 12.93
CA LEU A 347 -4.97 9.01 11.50
C LEU A 347 -3.67 9.47 10.83
N ILE A 348 -3.19 8.75 9.83
CA ILE A 348 -2.05 9.16 8.99
C ILE A 348 -2.53 10.19 7.96
N GLY A 349 -3.66 9.91 7.31
CA GLY A 349 -4.26 10.80 6.33
C GLY A 349 -5.50 10.22 5.68
N THR A 350 -5.99 10.90 4.64
CA THR A 350 -7.17 10.49 3.86
C THR A 350 -6.85 10.51 2.37
N LEU A 351 -7.25 9.44 1.67
CA LEU A 351 -7.23 9.34 0.23
C LEU A 351 -8.62 9.64 -0.31
N ARG A 352 -8.72 10.61 -1.22
CA ARG A 352 -9.97 10.98 -1.88
C ARG A 352 -9.91 10.59 -3.35
N MET A 353 -10.79 9.70 -3.78
CA MET A 353 -11.02 9.40 -5.19
C MET A 353 -12.28 10.13 -5.67
N ARG A 354 -12.60 10.00 -6.95
CA ARG A 354 -13.84 10.51 -7.53
C ARG A 354 -15.10 9.86 -6.93
N THR A 355 -15.00 8.59 -6.58
CA THR A 355 -16.11 7.74 -6.13
C THR A 355 -16.20 7.59 -4.61
N GLY A 356 -15.32 8.24 -3.84
CA GLY A 356 -15.33 8.11 -2.38
C GLY A 356 -14.04 8.58 -1.72
N SER A 357 -13.88 8.25 -0.44
CA SER A 357 -12.65 8.53 0.32
C SER A 357 -12.36 7.44 1.34
N PHE A 358 -11.09 7.29 1.69
CA PHE A 358 -10.59 6.33 2.66
C PHE A 358 -9.62 6.96 3.63
N SER A 359 -9.77 6.61 4.90
CA SER A 359 -8.82 6.97 5.94
C SER A 359 -7.69 5.95 6.00
N ILE A 360 -6.46 6.42 6.17
CA ILE A 360 -5.28 5.60 6.47
C ILE A 360 -5.05 5.69 7.98
N PRO A 361 -5.52 4.72 8.79
CA PRO A 361 -5.28 4.71 10.22
C PRO A 361 -3.82 4.41 10.57
N SER A 362 -3.40 4.91 11.73
CA SER A 362 -2.21 4.44 12.45
C SER A 362 -2.68 3.55 13.60
N PHE A 363 -2.28 2.27 13.56
CA PHE A 363 -2.56 1.32 14.63
C PHE A 363 -1.27 0.95 15.35
N PRO A 364 -1.15 1.25 16.65
CA PRO A 364 -0.02 0.84 17.46
C PRO A 364 0.23 -0.67 17.39
N GLN A 365 1.46 -1.03 17.10
CA GLN A 365 1.92 -2.42 17.13
C GLN A 365 2.34 -2.79 18.56
N ARG A 366 2.29 -4.08 18.94
CA ARG A 366 2.48 -4.52 20.34
C ARG A 366 3.84 -4.19 20.96
N SER A 367 4.84 -3.86 20.14
CA SER A 367 6.18 -3.48 20.57
C SER A 367 6.62 -2.18 19.90
N ALA A 368 5.73 -1.18 19.87
CA ALA A 368 6.08 0.13 19.36
C ALA A 368 7.31 0.70 20.08
N TYR A 369 8.20 1.34 19.33
CA TYR A 369 9.34 2.04 19.87
C TYR A 369 8.89 3.35 20.50
N ASN A 370 9.25 3.58 21.77
CA ASN A 370 8.79 4.74 22.55
C ASN A 370 9.86 5.83 22.73
N GLY A 371 11.12 5.57 22.36
CA GLY A 371 12.20 6.55 22.49
C GLY A 371 12.10 7.69 21.46
N PRO A 372 12.96 8.73 21.56
CA PRO A 372 13.05 9.81 20.59
C PRO A 372 13.30 9.30 19.16
N ILE A 373 12.61 9.88 18.19
CA ILE A 373 12.77 9.55 16.76
C ILE A 373 13.12 10.83 16.00
N VAL A 374 14.08 10.72 15.10
CA VAL A 374 14.34 11.70 14.05
C VAL A 374 14.18 11.03 12.68
N VAL A 375 13.49 11.70 11.76
CA VAL A 375 13.33 11.24 10.37
C VAL A 375 14.14 12.16 9.46
N LEU A 376 15.02 11.58 8.64
CA LEU A 376 15.78 12.33 7.63
C LEU A 376 15.04 12.27 6.28
N ILE A 377 14.85 13.43 5.65
CA ILE A 377 14.27 13.56 4.32
C ILE A 377 15.10 14.46 3.41
N ASP A 378 14.96 14.28 2.11
CA ASP A 378 15.54 15.13 1.07
C ASP A 378 14.58 15.32 -0.10
N ARG A 379 15.01 16.06 -1.12
CA ARG A 379 14.25 16.33 -2.36
C ARG A 379 13.83 15.09 -3.15
N LEU A 380 14.38 13.93 -2.81
CA LEU A 380 14.10 12.65 -3.44
C LEU A 380 13.18 11.78 -2.59
N SER A 381 12.81 12.23 -1.39
CA SER A 381 11.83 11.60 -0.53
C SER A 381 10.44 11.86 -1.12
N GLY A 382 9.76 10.81 -1.57
CA GLY A 382 8.48 10.89 -2.29
C GLY A 382 7.41 9.99 -1.70
N SER A 383 6.14 10.29 -1.98
CA SER A 383 4.99 9.42 -1.78
C SER A 383 4.92 8.84 -0.35
N THR A 384 4.95 7.52 -0.17
CA THR A 384 4.89 6.87 1.15
C THR A 384 5.93 7.39 2.16
N ALA A 385 7.10 7.83 1.70
CA ALA A 385 8.10 8.46 2.56
C ALA A 385 7.59 9.79 3.14
N GLU A 386 6.93 10.60 2.31
CA GLU A 386 6.30 11.87 2.70
C GLU A 386 5.11 11.65 3.62
N VAL A 387 4.28 10.64 3.32
CA VAL A 387 3.13 10.24 4.16
C VAL A 387 3.59 9.86 5.57
N MET A 388 4.62 9.02 5.68
CA MET A 388 5.18 8.61 6.97
C MET A 388 5.80 9.79 7.72
N ALA A 389 6.64 10.60 7.04
CA ALA A 389 7.28 11.75 7.66
C ALA A 389 6.25 12.76 8.18
N ALA A 390 5.25 13.10 7.38
CA ALA A 390 4.17 14.01 7.77
C ALA A 390 3.36 13.47 8.96
N ALA A 391 2.99 12.19 8.94
CA ALA A 391 2.21 11.60 10.03
C ALA A 391 2.96 11.62 11.37
N LEU A 392 4.26 11.32 11.37
CA LEU A 392 5.09 11.37 12.58
C LEU A 392 5.38 12.82 13.02
N GLN A 393 5.52 13.75 12.08
CA GLN A 393 5.75 15.16 12.36
C GLN A 393 4.51 15.84 12.94
N GLU A 394 3.35 15.70 12.29
CA GLU A 394 2.09 16.33 12.70
C GLU A 394 1.60 15.87 14.07
N THR A 395 1.98 14.65 14.48
CA THR A 395 1.68 14.11 15.81
C THR A 395 2.73 14.49 16.87
N GLY A 396 3.79 15.20 16.48
CA GLY A 396 4.95 15.53 17.33
C GLY A 396 5.81 14.31 17.70
N ARG A 397 5.54 13.15 17.09
CA ARG A 397 6.17 11.88 17.44
C ARG A 397 7.63 11.82 16.99
N ALA A 398 7.96 12.40 15.85
CA ALA A 398 9.32 12.53 15.36
C ALA A 398 9.65 13.98 15.02
N ILE A 399 10.94 14.32 15.03
CA ILE A 399 11.45 15.56 14.43
C ILE A 399 11.91 15.21 13.00
N VAL A 400 11.54 16.03 12.02
CA VAL A 400 11.95 15.86 10.63
C VAL A 400 13.12 16.79 10.33
N VAL A 401 14.22 16.26 9.80
CA VAL A 401 15.46 16.99 9.49
C VAL A 401 15.83 16.78 8.03
N GLY A 402 16.35 17.83 7.38
CA GLY A 402 16.94 17.73 6.04
C GLY A 402 16.39 18.76 5.07
N GLU A 403 16.08 18.36 3.84
CA GLU A 403 15.51 19.25 2.83
C GLU A 403 14.03 18.98 2.61
N ARG A 404 13.30 19.97 2.09
CA ARG A 404 11.92 19.78 1.62
C ARG A 404 11.84 18.60 0.66
N SER A 405 10.86 17.73 0.91
CA SER A 405 10.61 16.53 0.10
C SER A 405 9.98 16.83 -1.26
N ALA A 406 9.80 15.79 -2.08
CA ALA A 406 9.45 15.93 -3.49
C ALA A 406 8.09 16.60 -3.75
N GLY A 407 7.11 16.40 -2.86
CA GLY A 407 5.73 16.82 -3.07
C GLY A 407 5.01 15.97 -4.11
N GLU A 408 5.31 14.67 -4.15
CA GLU A 408 4.70 13.71 -5.06
C GLU A 408 3.95 12.68 -4.22
N VAL A 409 2.67 12.90 -3.91
CA VAL A 409 1.95 12.12 -2.87
C VAL A 409 0.59 11.56 -3.31
N LEU A 410 0.31 11.58 -4.60
CA LEU A 410 -0.97 11.07 -5.11
C LEU A 410 -1.03 9.54 -5.03
N GLY A 411 -2.18 9.01 -4.62
CA GLY A 411 -2.45 7.58 -4.70
C GLY A 411 -2.63 7.18 -6.16
N ALA A 412 -1.75 6.30 -6.64
CA ALA A 412 -1.71 5.91 -8.04
C ALA A 412 -2.18 4.47 -8.26
N ASN A 413 -2.71 4.23 -9.46
CA ASN A 413 -2.91 2.92 -10.02
C ASN A 413 -2.03 2.80 -11.27
N ILE A 414 -1.70 1.57 -11.68
CA ILE A 414 -1.03 1.38 -12.97
C ILE A 414 -1.82 0.32 -13.77
N ILE A 415 -1.78 0.38 -15.10
CA ILE A 415 -2.39 -0.61 -15.99
C ILE A 415 -1.44 -0.99 -17.11
N LYS A 416 -1.59 -2.20 -17.68
CA LYS A 416 -0.81 -2.66 -18.83
C LYS A 416 -1.56 -2.24 -20.07
N LEU A 417 -0.83 -1.56 -20.93
CA LEU A 417 -1.33 -1.05 -22.19
C LEU A 417 -1.31 -2.16 -23.27
N PRO A 418 -2.14 -2.04 -24.33
CA PRO A 418 -2.13 -2.97 -25.45
C PRO A 418 -0.76 -3.17 -26.13
N THR A 419 0.13 -2.18 -26.05
CA THR A 419 1.51 -2.27 -26.55
C THR A 419 2.46 -3.03 -25.61
N GLY A 420 2.00 -3.37 -24.40
CA GLY A 420 2.79 -4.04 -23.37
C GLY A 420 3.44 -3.11 -22.35
N ALA A 421 3.44 -1.79 -22.59
CA ALA A 421 3.90 -0.79 -21.62
C ALA A 421 3.02 -0.79 -20.36
N LEU A 422 3.54 -0.21 -19.28
CA LEU A 422 2.75 0.09 -18.09
C LEU A 422 2.41 1.58 -18.08
N PHE A 423 1.21 1.92 -17.63
CA PHE A 423 0.71 3.28 -17.50
C PHE A 423 0.28 3.56 -16.08
N GLU A 424 1.01 4.42 -15.39
CA GLU A 424 0.72 4.93 -14.05
C GLU A 424 -0.12 6.18 -14.14
N TYR A 425 -1.15 6.26 -13.30
CA TYR A 425 -2.02 7.42 -13.20
C TYR A 425 -2.50 7.67 -11.78
N ALA A 426 -2.57 8.96 -11.41
CA ALA A 426 -3.15 9.40 -10.16
C ALA A 426 -4.65 9.10 -10.13
N ARG A 427 -5.10 8.38 -9.09
CA ARG A 427 -6.50 8.01 -8.86
C ARG A 427 -7.06 8.55 -7.55
N ALA A 428 -6.19 8.89 -6.61
CA ALA A 428 -6.57 9.41 -5.30
C ALA A 428 -5.71 10.61 -4.89
N GLY A 429 -6.36 11.68 -4.43
CA GLY A 429 -5.70 12.80 -3.78
C GLY A 429 -5.46 12.49 -2.30
N PHE A 430 -4.24 12.68 -1.82
CA PHE A 430 -3.91 12.53 -0.41
C PHE A 430 -4.06 13.85 0.36
N LYS A 431 -4.58 13.76 1.59
CA LYS A 431 -4.58 14.80 2.61
C LYS A 431 -4.01 14.25 3.90
N THR A 432 -3.19 15.04 4.59
CA THR A 432 -2.66 14.64 5.90
C THR A 432 -3.77 14.57 6.96
N SER A 433 -3.42 14.09 8.15
CA SER A 433 -4.33 14.04 9.31
C SER A 433 -4.92 15.40 9.68
N GLN A 434 -4.15 16.48 9.45
CA GLN A 434 -4.55 17.87 9.68
C GLN A 434 -5.17 18.54 8.44
N GLY A 435 -5.40 17.79 7.36
CA GLY A 435 -6.01 18.29 6.12
C GLY A 435 -5.03 19.03 5.19
N ALA A 436 -3.73 19.00 5.46
CA ALA A 436 -2.72 19.61 4.61
C ALA A 436 -2.59 18.89 3.26
N THR A 437 -2.13 19.63 2.24
CA THR A 437 -1.84 19.09 0.90
C THR A 437 -0.33 19.05 0.72
N LEU A 438 0.23 17.86 0.53
CA LEU A 438 1.67 17.71 0.24
C LEU A 438 1.96 17.72 -1.26
N GLU A 439 0.97 17.38 -2.10
CA GLU A 439 1.14 17.40 -3.56
C GLU A 439 1.59 18.80 -4.05
N GLY A 440 2.70 18.84 -4.78
CA GLY A 440 3.38 20.04 -5.26
C GLY A 440 4.07 20.89 -4.18
N LYS A 441 4.02 20.49 -2.89
CA LYS A 441 4.56 21.27 -1.77
C LYS A 441 5.63 20.54 -0.95
N GLY A 442 5.49 19.22 -0.83
CA GLY A 442 6.29 18.37 0.03
C GLY A 442 6.14 18.67 1.52
N VAL A 443 6.72 17.77 2.33
CA VAL A 443 6.95 17.94 3.76
C VAL A 443 8.04 18.99 3.97
N LYS A 444 7.75 19.98 4.81
CA LYS A 444 8.75 20.94 5.29
C LYS A 444 9.42 20.34 6.54
N PRO A 445 10.75 20.14 6.57
CA PRO A 445 11.44 19.71 7.78
C PRO A 445 11.23 20.68 8.94
N ASP A 446 11.24 20.16 10.17
CA ASP A 446 11.30 20.98 11.39
C ASP A 446 12.66 21.70 11.48
N VAL A 447 13.73 21.00 11.06
CA VAL A 447 15.08 21.54 10.92
C VAL A 447 15.50 21.44 9.47
N GLU A 448 15.38 22.54 8.74
CA GLU A 448 15.80 22.62 7.33
C GLU A 448 17.32 22.76 7.24
N MET A 449 17.96 21.80 6.58
CA MET A 449 19.41 21.73 6.45
C MET A 449 19.79 20.95 5.19
N LYS A 450 20.68 21.52 4.38
CA LYS A 450 21.25 20.83 3.22
C LYS A 450 22.41 19.93 3.62
N LEU A 451 22.66 18.88 2.84
CA LEU A 451 23.92 18.17 2.91
C LEU A 451 25.08 19.12 2.58
N ASP A 452 26.07 19.15 3.47
CA ASP A 452 27.24 20.00 3.31
C ASP A 452 28.42 19.20 2.74
N ARG A 453 28.95 19.66 1.61
CA ARG A 453 30.11 19.02 0.96
C ARG A 453 31.32 19.00 1.89
N ASN A 454 31.55 20.06 2.67
CA ASN A 454 32.73 20.13 3.53
C ASN A 454 32.66 19.08 4.66
N SER A 455 31.47 18.85 5.21
CA SER A 455 31.20 17.76 6.16
C SER A 455 31.41 16.40 5.49
N LEU A 456 30.86 16.19 4.29
CA LEU A 456 31.03 14.94 3.53
C LEU A 456 32.51 14.61 3.24
N LEU A 457 33.34 15.61 2.91
CA LEU A 457 34.77 15.44 2.67
C LEU A 457 35.55 15.01 3.93
N LYS A 458 35.02 15.30 5.13
CA LYS A 458 35.55 14.83 6.41
C LYS A 458 35.05 13.43 6.79
N GLY A 459 34.24 12.79 5.93
CA GLY A 459 33.57 11.53 6.23
C GLY A 459 32.37 11.69 7.17
N GLU A 460 31.86 12.91 7.33
CA GLU A 460 30.74 13.23 8.21
C GLU A 460 29.46 13.48 7.42
N ASP A 461 28.31 13.18 8.04
CA ASP A 461 26.99 13.56 7.55
C ASP A 461 26.36 14.52 8.56
N ASN A 462 26.32 15.81 8.19
CA ASN A 462 25.81 16.87 9.06
C ASN A 462 24.34 16.67 9.44
N GLN A 463 23.53 16.04 8.59
CA GLN A 463 22.12 15.72 8.88
C GLN A 463 21.98 14.59 9.90
N VAL A 464 22.84 13.57 9.81
CA VAL A 464 22.89 12.49 10.81
C VAL A 464 23.40 13.02 12.15
N GLN A 465 24.44 13.86 12.16
CA GLN A 465 24.95 14.48 13.38
C GLN A 465 23.88 15.33 14.10
N GLU A 466 23.13 16.13 13.35
CA GLU A 466 22.03 16.91 13.91
C GLU A 466 20.91 16.03 14.46
N ALA A 467 20.58 14.94 13.77
CA ALA A 467 19.61 13.96 14.28
C ALA A 467 20.06 13.35 15.62
N VAL A 468 21.34 12.96 15.73
CA VAL A 468 21.94 12.46 16.97
C VAL A 468 21.86 13.52 18.08
N ARG A 469 22.17 14.78 17.78
CA ARG A 469 22.08 15.90 18.73
C ARG A 469 20.65 16.08 19.25
N LEU A 470 19.66 16.07 18.37
CA LEU A 470 18.25 16.24 18.71
C LEU A 470 17.70 15.08 19.55
N ILE A 471 18.13 13.85 19.28
CA ILE A 471 17.80 12.68 20.11
C ILE A 471 18.32 12.84 21.53
N LYS A 472 19.58 13.26 21.68
CA LYS A 472 20.19 13.51 22.99
C LYS A 472 19.43 14.60 23.76
N LEU A 473 19.14 15.71 23.09
CA LEU A 473 18.37 16.83 23.68
C LEU A 473 16.99 16.37 24.18
N ARG A 474 16.21 15.67 23.34
CA ARG A 474 14.90 15.13 23.72
C ARG A 474 14.98 14.18 24.92
N LYS A 475 16.05 13.38 25.01
CA LYS A 475 16.27 12.48 26.14
C LYS A 475 16.59 13.24 27.43
N GLU A 476 17.38 14.31 27.35
CA GLU A 476 17.67 15.18 28.49
C GLU A 476 16.41 15.91 28.97
N GLU A 477 15.62 16.45 28.04
CA GLU A 477 14.32 17.07 28.34
C GLU A 477 13.36 16.08 29.02
N ALA A 478 13.31 14.84 28.55
CA ALA A 478 12.50 13.79 29.15
C ALA A 478 12.97 13.39 30.55
N LYS A 479 14.29 13.41 30.83
CA LYS A 479 14.85 13.17 32.17
C LYS A 479 14.59 14.32 33.14
N ASN A 480 14.62 15.56 32.64
CA ASN A 480 14.45 16.77 33.44
C ASN A 480 12.98 17.08 33.78
N ARG A 481 12.03 16.43 33.09
CA ARG A 481 10.64 16.33 33.56
C ARG A 481 10.58 15.26 34.65
N ALA A 482 10.64 15.68 35.92
CA ALA A 482 10.35 14.82 37.07
C ALA A 482 8.97 14.11 36.90
N PRO A 483 8.72 12.95 37.52
CA PRO A 483 7.44 12.26 37.45
C PRO A 483 6.40 12.96 38.34
N ASP A 484 6.20 14.26 38.14
CA ASP A 484 5.04 14.96 38.66
C ASP A 484 3.88 14.75 37.69
N LYS A 485 2.70 14.58 38.27
CA LYS A 485 1.40 14.54 37.58
C LYS A 485 1.22 15.82 36.76
N VAL A 486 1.75 15.82 35.55
CA VAL A 486 1.52 16.88 34.58
C VAL A 486 0.66 16.24 33.51
N GLU A 487 -0.62 16.62 33.52
CA GLU A 487 -1.51 16.43 32.38
C GLU A 487 -0.79 16.84 31.10
N PRO A 488 -1.01 16.11 29.99
CA PRO A 488 -0.41 16.47 28.71
C PRO A 488 -0.64 17.96 28.44
N PRO A 489 0.33 18.67 27.82
CA PRO A 489 0.17 20.09 27.50
C PRO A 489 -1.19 20.29 26.83
N PRO A 490 -1.95 21.34 27.21
CA PRO A 490 -3.25 21.56 26.62
C PRO A 490 -3.09 21.58 25.10
N PRO A 491 -3.95 20.85 24.38
CA PRO A 491 -3.89 20.86 22.92
C PRO A 491 -3.86 22.32 22.45
N PRO A 492 -3.13 22.63 21.36
CA PRO A 492 -3.16 23.98 20.80
C PRO A 492 -4.62 24.45 20.70
N PRO A 493 -4.91 25.74 20.97
CA PRO A 493 -6.27 26.25 20.99
C PRO A 493 -6.98 25.78 19.72
N PRO A 494 -8.22 25.29 19.80
CA PRO A 494 -8.93 24.77 18.65
C PRO A 494 -9.07 25.91 17.64
N VAL A 495 -8.16 25.98 16.68
CA VAL A 495 -8.52 26.48 15.37
C VAL A 495 -9.67 25.59 14.97
N ALA A 496 -10.79 26.19 14.55
CA ALA A 496 -11.98 25.50 14.10
C ALA A 496 -11.67 24.67 12.83
N VAL A 497 -10.89 23.61 13.03
CA VAL A 497 -10.80 22.47 12.18
C VAL A 497 -12.10 21.76 12.46
N LYS A 498 -13.06 21.89 11.54
CA LYS A 498 -14.07 20.83 11.39
C LYS A 498 -13.26 19.54 11.35
N ALA A 499 -13.38 18.74 12.41
CA ALA A 499 -12.88 17.37 12.42
C ALA A 499 -13.24 16.75 11.06
N PRO A 500 -12.33 16.04 10.38
CA PRO A 500 -12.71 15.35 9.17
C PRO A 500 -13.92 14.50 9.52
N THR A 501 -15.06 14.92 8.96
CA THR A 501 -16.28 14.15 8.96
C THR A 501 -15.96 12.95 8.10
N VAL A 502 -15.52 11.86 8.73
CA VAL A 502 -16.02 10.59 8.25
C VAL A 502 -17.52 10.75 8.40
N VAL A 503 -18.27 10.68 7.30
CA VAL A 503 -19.70 10.37 7.38
C VAL A 503 -19.79 8.90 7.79
N VAL A 504 -19.36 8.63 9.02
CA VAL A 504 -20.12 7.81 9.95
C VAL A 504 -21.05 8.83 10.58
N THR A 505 -22.33 8.81 10.22
CA THR A 505 -23.33 9.56 10.98
C THR A 505 -23.24 9.10 12.44
N ALA A 506 -22.71 10.00 13.25
CA ALA A 506 -22.77 9.99 14.70
C ALA A 506 -23.49 11.29 15.06
N ASP A 507 -24.81 11.27 14.87
CA ASP A 507 -25.67 12.07 15.72
C ASP A 507 -25.92 11.28 16.99
N ALA A 508 -25.95 12.02 18.10
CA ALA A 508 -26.15 11.62 19.50
C ALA A 508 -24.91 11.09 20.24
N GLU A 509 -24.15 12.00 20.85
CA GLU A 509 -23.80 11.85 22.27
C GLU A 509 -23.86 13.20 22.99
N ALA A 510 -24.88 13.36 23.83
CA ALA A 510 -24.79 14.07 25.11
C ALA A 510 -26.02 13.70 25.95
N GLU A 511 -25.93 12.59 26.68
CA GLU A 511 -26.30 12.55 28.11
C GLU A 511 -25.70 11.29 28.74
N ARG A 512 -24.86 11.51 29.76
CA ARG A 512 -24.20 10.47 30.55
C ARG A 512 -25.20 9.84 31.52
N GLY A 513 -25.10 8.53 31.67
CA GLY A 513 -25.61 7.79 32.81
C GLY A 513 -24.84 6.48 32.96
N GLU A 514 -23.96 6.43 33.95
CA GLU A 514 -23.34 5.20 34.44
C GLU A 514 -24.41 4.24 34.99
N ALA A 515 -24.25 2.97 34.62
CA ALA A 515 -24.74 1.76 35.27
C ALA A 515 -26.26 1.53 35.47
N SER A 516 -26.63 0.28 35.17
CA SER A 516 -27.83 -0.44 35.61
C SER A 516 -29.17 -0.07 34.96
N SER A 517 -29.62 -0.92 34.05
CA SER A 517 -30.83 -1.75 34.22
C SER A 517 -31.35 -2.23 32.87
N LYS A 518 -31.93 -3.42 32.87
CA LYS A 518 -32.65 -4.07 31.76
C LYS A 518 -33.35 -3.05 30.85
N ARG A 519 -32.83 -2.84 29.63
CA ARG A 519 -33.67 -2.32 28.55
C ARG A 519 -34.37 -3.53 27.94
N ASP A 520 -35.68 -3.64 28.18
CA ASP A 520 -36.58 -4.45 27.38
C ASP A 520 -36.52 -3.94 25.93
N SER A 521 -35.60 -4.48 25.12
CA SER A 521 -35.66 -4.30 23.67
C SER A 521 -36.70 -5.27 23.13
N SER A 522 -37.98 -4.91 23.20
CA SER A 522 -38.98 -5.63 22.42
C SER A 522 -38.62 -5.44 20.95
N PHE A 523 -38.11 -6.50 20.32
CA PHE A 523 -37.90 -6.59 18.88
C PHE A 523 -39.17 -6.13 18.16
N LYS A 524 -39.06 -5.11 17.31
CA LYS A 524 -40.18 -4.57 16.53
C LYS A 524 -40.09 -5.05 15.08
N SER A 525 -41.18 -5.60 14.55
CA SER A 525 -41.26 -5.96 13.14
C SER A 525 -42.68 -5.81 12.62
N SER A 526 -42.82 -5.48 11.33
CA SER A 526 -44.11 -5.63 10.64
C SER A 526 -44.36 -7.11 10.31
N PRO A 527 -45.63 -7.55 10.17
CA PRO A 527 -45.97 -8.91 9.73
C PRO A 527 -45.35 -9.25 8.37
N GLU A 528 -45.29 -8.30 7.44
CA GLU A 528 -44.72 -8.47 6.10
C GLU A 528 -43.21 -8.70 6.18
N ALA A 529 -42.51 -7.93 7.00
CA ALA A 529 -41.07 -8.09 7.21
C ALA A 529 -40.74 -9.48 7.79
N ASP A 530 -41.53 -9.94 8.76
CA ASP A 530 -41.40 -11.29 9.32
C ASP A 530 -41.66 -12.38 8.27
N GLN A 531 -42.69 -12.21 7.43
CA GLN A 531 -42.97 -13.14 6.33
C GLN A 531 -41.81 -13.22 5.32
N ILE A 532 -41.19 -12.09 4.98
CA ILE A 532 -40.04 -12.05 4.06
C ILE A 532 -38.84 -12.79 4.67
N MET A 533 -38.54 -12.54 5.96
CA MET A 533 -37.45 -13.24 6.67
C MET A 533 -37.69 -14.75 6.76
N GLU A 534 -38.91 -15.19 7.11
CA GLU A 534 -39.23 -16.63 7.16
C GLU A 534 -39.19 -17.28 5.78
N ARG A 535 -39.62 -16.56 4.73
CA ARG A 535 -39.51 -17.03 3.34
C ARG A 535 -38.05 -17.24 2.96
N TYR A 536 -37.16 -16.32 3.33
CA TYR A 536 -35.72 -16.48 3.12
C TYR A 536 -35.15 -17.68 3.88
N ILE A 537 -35.45 -17.79 5.18
CA ILE A 537 -35.00 -18.91 6.01
C ILE A 537 -35.44 -20.25 5.41
N LYS A 538 -36.69 -20.34 4.94
CA LYS A 538 -37.19 -21.53 4.24
C LYS A 538 -36.45 -21.77 2.92
N ALA A 539 -36.22 -20.74 2.12
CA ALA A 539 -35.55 -20.84 0.82
C ALA A 539 -34.11 -21.39 0.91
N ILE A 540 -33.42 -21.14 2.01
CA ILE A 540 -32.05 -21.61 2.24
C ILE A 540 -31.94 -22.94 3.01
N GLY A 541 -33.07 -23.61 3.32
CA GLY A 541 -33.10 -24.94 3.95
C GLY A 541 -33.87 -25.04 5.27
N GLY A 542 -34.30 -23.92 5.84
CA GLY A 542 -35.13 -23.88 7.05
C GLY A 542 -34.34 -23.86 8.37
N ARG A 543 -35.03 -23.50 9.46
CA ARG A 543 -34.44 -23.28 10.79
C ARG A 543 -33.73 -24.51 11.35
N GLU A 544 -34.30 -25.69 11.16
CA GLU A 544 -33.73 -26.93 11.68
C GLU A 544 -32.43 -27.32 10.97
N ALA A 545 -32.41 -27.27 9.63
CA ALA A 545 -31.21 -27.56 8.85
C ALA A 545 -30.06 -26.61 9.21
N LEU A 546 -30.34 -25.31 9.32
CA LEU A 546 -29.36 -24.30 9.71
C LEU A 546 -28.82 -24.52 11.13
N ARG A 547 -29.67 -24.92 12.10
CA ARG A 547 -29.25 -25.20 13.48
C ARG A 547 -28.45 -26.50 13.64
N ARG A 548 -28.61 -27.48 12.73
CA ARG A 548 -27.83 -28.73 12.74
C ARG A 548 -26.36 -28.51 12.36
N LEU A 549 -26.05 -27.42 11.66
CA LEU A 549 -24.69 -27.08 11.30
C LEU A 549 -23.91 -26.63 12.55
N LYS A 550 -22.74 -27.21 12.75
CA LYS A 550 -21.81 -26.89 13.85
C LYS A 550 -20.63 -26.06 13.36
N ASN A 551 -20.22 -26.25 12.13
CA ASN A 551 -19.13 -25.51 11.50
C ASN A 551 -19.24 -25.54 9.97
N ARG A 552 -18.45 -24.68 9.32
CA ARG A 552 -18.34 -24.55 7.87
C ARG A 552 -16.91 -24.17 7.48
N VAL A 553 -16.42 -24.79 6.41
CA VAL A 553 -15.19 -24.38 5.71
C VAL A 553 -15.56 -24.02 4.28
N SER A 554 -15.20 -22.82 3.85
CA SER A 554 -15.44 -22.34 2.48
C SER A 554 -14.12 -21.99 1.83
N VAL A 555 -13.86 -22.50 0.64
CA VAL A 555 -12.65 -22.24 -0.15
C VAL A 555 -13.04 -21.59 -1.46
N GLY A 556 -12.26 -20.61 -1.91
CA GLY A 556 -12.50 -19.92 -3.16
C GLY A 556 -11.36 -19.01 -3.59
N VAL A 557 -11.72 -18.05 -4.44
CA VAL A 557 -10.82 -17.01 -4.94
C VAL A 557 -11.42 -15.64 -4.61
N CYS A 558 -10.61 -14.80 -3.97
CA CYS A 558 -10.87 -13.37 -3.81
C CYS A 558 -10.21 -12.61 -4.97
N THR A 559 -10.96 -11.76 -5.66
CA THR A 559 -10.49 -10.97 -6.81
C THR A 559 -10.63 -9.48 -6.52
N TYR A 560 -9.57 -8.75 -6.85
CA TYR A 560 -9.48 -7.29 -6.78
C TYR A 560 -9.31 -6.73 -8.21
N PRO A 561 -10.41 -6.50 -8.95
CA PRO A 561 -10.38 -6.28 -10.39
C PRO A 561 -9.53 -5.09 -10.84
N PHE A 562 -9.45 -4.03 -10.03
CA PHE A 562 -8.71 -2.80 -10.34
C PHE A 562 -7.19 -2.90 -10.18
N GLN A 563 -6.71 -3.87 -9.40
CA GLN A 563 -5.28 -4.13 -9.18
C GLN A 563 -4.85 -5.49 -9.69
N SER A 564 -5.81 -6.28 -10.21
CA SER A 564 -5.49 -7.52 -10.92
C SER A 564 -4.91 -8.57 -10.00
N LEU A 565 -5.11 -8.35 -8.71
CA LEU A 565 -4.74 -9.24 -7.65
C LEU A 565 -5.85 -10.27 -7.51
N THR A 566 -5.43 -11.51 -7.40
CA THR A 566 -6.29 -12.63 -7.02
C THR A 566 -5.60 -13.34 -5.88
N GLY A 567 -6.36 -13.75 -4.88
CA GLY A 567 -5.87 -14.49 -3.74
C GLY A 567 -6.75 -15.69 -3.47
N LYS A 568 -6.16 -16.78 -2.97
CA LYS A 568 -6.92 -17.90 -2.43
C LYS A 568 -7.58 -17.42 -1.14
N VAL A 569 -8.87 -17.67 -0.98
CA VAL A 569 -9.60 -17.36 0.23
C VAL A 569 -10.06 -18.65 0.90
N THR A 570 -9.82 -18.76 2.20
CA THR A 570 -10.34 -19.83 3.05
C THR A 570 -11.06 -19.20 4.23
N ILE A 571 -12.33 -19.57 4.42
CA ILE A 571 -13.18 -19.09 5.50
C ILE A 571 -13.52 -20.28 6.40
N TYR A 572 -13.09 -20.22 7.65
CA TYR A 572 -13.42 -21.16 8.71
C TYR A 572 -14.46 -20.52 9.61
N GLU A 573 -15.52 -21.26 9.94
CA GLU A 573 -16.57 -20.82 10.82
C GLU A 573 -16.94 -21.96 11.76
N GLU A 574 -16.98 -21.72 13.06
CA GLU A 574 -17.33 -22.68 14.09
C GLU A 574 -18.31 -22.04 15.08
N ALA A 575 -19.43 -22.73 15.32
CA ALA A 575 -20.47 -22.25 16.21
C ALA A 575 -19.95 -22.12 17.66
N PRO A 576 -20.46 -21.15 18.44
CA PRO A 576 -21.46 -20.16 18.04
C PRO A 576 -20.90 -18.93 17.33
N TYR A 577 -19.62 -18.58 17.54
CA TYR A 577 -19.11 -17.27 17.12
C TYR A 577 -17.74 -17.29 16.43
N LYS A 578 -17.02 -18.42 16.40
CA LYS A 578 -15.67 -18.43 15.85
C LYS A 578 -15.72 -18.25 14.33
N ARG A 579 -14.92 -17.34 13.80
CA ARG A 579 -14.72 -17.20 12.35
C ARG A 579 -13.32 -16.72 12.04
N SER A 580 -12.73 -17.27 10.98
CA SER A 580 -11.42 -16.90 10.46
C SER A 580 -11.51 -16.82 8.94
N MET A 581 -11.27 -15.63 8.39
CA MET A 581 -11.14 -15.42 6.95
C MET A 581 -9.66 -15.21 6.64
N GLN A 582 -9.10 -16.09 5.81
CA GLN A 582 -7.70 -16.06 5.41
C GLN A 582 -7.63 -15.84 3.90
N ILE A 583 -6.95 -14.78 3.47
CA ILE A 583 -6.74 -14.43 2.07
C ILE A 583 -5.24 -14.49 1.79
N GLU A 584 -4.81 -15.50 1.04
CA GLU A 584 -3.44 -15.69 0.59
C GLU A 584 -3.29 -15.02 -0.78
N ILE A 585 -2.62 -13.87 -0.84
CA ILE A 585 -2.35 -13.16 -2.08
C ILE A 585 -0.88 -13.39 -2.44
N PRO A 586 -0.58 -13.90 -3.65
CA PRO A 586 0.81 -14.09 -4.09
C PRO A 586 1.62 -12.81 -3.89
N ASN A 587 2.80 -12.95 -3.29
CA ASN A 587 3.79 -11.89 -3.03
C ASN A 587 3.36 -10.79 -2.02
N LEU A 588 2.13 -10.86 -1.48
CA LEU A 588 1.61 -9.94 -0.46
C LEU A 588 1.44 -10.61 0.91
N GLY A 589 1.58 -11.94 0.95
CA GLY A 589 1.43 -12.74 2.16
C GLY A 589 -0.03 -13.09 2.45
N THR A 590 -0.27 -13.47 3.70
CA THR A 590 -1.60 -13.87 4.16
C THR A 590 -2.23 -12.75 4.98
N THR A 591 -3.41 -12.33 4.57
CA THR A 591 -4.31 -11.52 5.37
C THR A 591 -5.20 -12.43 6.20
N LYS A 592 -5.29 -12.20 7.50
CA LYS A 592 -6.26 -12.88 8.37
C LYS A 592 -7.19 -11.89 9.04
N VAL A 593 -8.48 -12.18 9.05
CA VAL A 593 -9.48 -11.54 9.92
C VAL A 593 -10.09 -12.64 10.77
N VAL A 594 -9.90 -12.57 12.09
CA VAL A 594 -10.22 -13.65 13.02
C VAL A 594 -11.06 -13.13 14.18
N PHE A 595 -12.04 -13.92 14.60
CA PHE A 595 -12.65 -13.87 15.92
C PHE A 595 -12.61 -15.29 16.49
N ASP A 596 -11.94 -15.47 17.63
CA ASP A 596 -11.77 -16.78 18.28
C ASP A 596 -12.91 -17.13 19.25
N GLY A 597 -13.98 -16.32 19.24
CA GLY A 597 -15.10 -16.40 20.18
C GLY A 597 -14.97 -15.47 21.40
N LYS A 598 -13.79 -14.90 21.64
CA LYS A 598 -13.53 -13.93 22.72
C LYS A 598 -12.84 -12.67 22.20
N ARG A 599 -11.74 -12.85 21.48
CA ARG A 599 -10.90 -11.80 20.89
C ARG A 599 -11.10 -11.77 19.39
N GLY A 600 -10.99 -10.58 18.81
CA GLY A 600 -10.99 -10.40 17.38
C GLY A 600 -9.77 -9.62 16.95
N TRP A 601 -9.15 -10.00 15.83
CA TRP A 601 -8.04 -9.25 15.26
C TRP A 601 -7.99 -9.37 13.73
N THR A 602 -7.23 -8.47 13.12
CA THR A 602 -6.78 -8.59 11.74
C THR A 602 -5.26 -8.48 11.68
N GLN A 603 -4.66 -9.18 10.73
CA GLN A 603 -3.23 -9.12 10.49
C GLN A 603 -2.93 -9.24 8.99
N ASN A 604 -2.01 -8.42 8.49
CA ASN A 604 -1.40 -8.55 7.17
C ASN A 604 -0.05 -7.82 7.12
N SER A 605 0.77 -8.10 6.11
CA SER A 605 2.12 -7.54 5.97
C SER A 605 2.18 -6.03 5.67
N MET A 606 1.04 -5.35 5.43
CA MET A 606 1.01 -3.90 5.21
C MET A 606 0.56 -3.12 6.45
N MET A 607 -0.53 -3.53 7.07
CA MET A 607 -1.10 -2.84 8.23
C MET A 607 -0.54 -3.33 9.56
N GLY A 608 0.20 -4.43 9.55
CA GLY A 608 0.62 -5.12 10.76
C GLY A 608 -0.55 -5.78 11.47
N PHE A 609 -0.50 -5.80 12.80
CA PHE A 609 -1.52 -6.38 13.67
C PHE A 609 -2.48 -5.32 14.21
N PHE A 610 -3.77 -5.62 14.22
CA PHE A 610 -4.79 -4.80 14.84
C PHE A 610 -5.81 -5.67 15.60
N GLU A 611 -6.02 -5.37 16.88
CA GLU A 611 -6.99 -6.06 17.72
C GLU A 611 -8.27 -5.23 17.88
N TYR A 612 -9.42 -5.83 17.58
CA TYR A 612 -10.73 -5.21 17.75
C TYR A 612 -11.08 -5.10 19.24
N LYS A 613 -11.51 -3.92 19.68
CA LYS A 613 -11.90 -3.64 21.06
C LYS A 613 -13.24 -2.89 21.13
N GLY A 614 -13.88 -2.92 22.30
CA GLY A 614 -15.09 -2.15 22.57
C GLY A 614 -16.23 -2.42 21.57
N PRO A 615 -16.92 -1.37 21.06
CA PRO A 615 -18.03 -1.53 20.12
C PRO A 615 -17.69 -2.32 18.85
N MET A 616 -16.45 -2.19 18.34
CA MET A 616 -16.02 -2.93 17.14
C MET A 616 -15.98 -4.44 17.39
N LEU A 617 -15.49 -4.87 18.57
CA LEU A 617 -15.45 -6.27 18.96
C LEU A 617 -16.87 -6.83 19.15
N SER A 618 -17.75 -6.07 19.81
CA SER A 618 -19.15 -6.45 20.01
C SER A 618 -19.88 -6.65 18.69
N ALA A 619 -19.58 -5.82 17.70
CA ALA A 619 -20.19 -5.92 16.39
C ALA A 619 -19.58 -7.05 15.54
N LEU A 620 -18.27 -7.28 15.62
CA LEU A 620 -17.62 -8.45 15.02
C LEU A 620 -18.27 -9.74 15.52
N ARG A 621 -18.53 -9.84 16.83
CA ARG A 621 -19.23 -10.98 17.44
C ARG A 621 -20.62 -11.20 16.86
N ARG A 622 -21.39 -10.14 16.59
CA ARG A 622 -22.73 -10.25 15.99
C ARG A 622 -22.65 -10.70 14.54
N GLU A 623 -21.73 -10.10 13.78
CA GLU A 623 -21.51 -10.42 12.37
C GLU A 623 -21.08 -11.88 12.19
N PHE A 624 -20.31 -12.40 13.15
CA PHE A 624 -19.73 -13.75 13.09
C PHE A 624 -20.54 -14.78 13.90
N ASP A 625 -21.75 -14.44 14.38
CA ASP A 625 -22.66 -15.46 14.94
C ASP A 625 -23.07 -16.41 13.81
N PHE A 626 -22.64 -17.66 13.94
CA PHE A 626 -22.87 -18.71 12.96
C PHE A 626 -24.38 -18.95 12.68
N TYR A 627 -25.22 -18.63 13.66
CA TYR A 627 -26.67 -18.75 13.60
C TYR A 627 -27.38 -17.41 13.33
N LYS A 628 -26.67 -16.38 12.85
CA LYS A 628 -27.21 -15.01 12.71
C LYS A 628 -28.56 -14.95 11.99
N ILE A 629 -28.69 -15.68 10.90
CA ILE A 629 -29.90 -15.69 10.05
C ILE A 629 -31.13 -16.18 10.83
N VAL A 630 -31.00 -17.27 11.61
CA VAL A 630 -32.13 -17.83 12.38
C VAL A 630 -32.40 -17.06 13.68
N LYS A 631 -31.42 -16.28 14.15
CA LYS A 631 -31.50 -15.42 15.34
C LYS A 631 -31.74 -13.95 14.99
N TYR A 632 -32.26 -13.63 13.81
CA TYR A 632 -32.42 -12.23 13.38
C TYR A 632 -33.19 -11.35 14.39
N ARG A 633 -34.15 -11.92 15.13
CA ARG A 633 -34.91 -11.23 16.20
C ARG A 633 -34.08 -10.86 17.42
N GLU A 634 -32.94 -11.52 17.64
CA GLU A 634 -31.97 -11.22 18.70
C GLU A 634 -30.92 -10.19 18.23
N LEU A 635 -30.71 -10.08 16.91
CA LEU A 635 -29.68 -9.22 16.31
C LEU A 635 -30.16 -7.82 16.02
N TYR A 636 -31.41 -7.72 15.57
CA TYR A 636 -32.04 -6.46 15.23
C TYR A 636 -32.96 -6.01 16.37
N SER A 637 -33.02 -4.72 16.62
CA SER A 637 -34.05 -4.12 17.48
C SER A 637 -35.32 -3.82 16.70
N GLU A 638 -35.20 -3.58 15.39
CA GLU A 638 -36.33 -3.23 14.52
C GLU A 638 -36.12 -3.70 13.07
N ILE A 639 -37.18 -4.16 12.40
CA ILE A 639 -37.21 -4.48 10.97
C ILE A 639 -38.49 -3.92 10.34
N ILE A 640 -38.33 -3.14 9.27
CA ILE A 640 -39.43 -2.44 8.59
C ILE A 640 -39.44 -2.84 7.12
N TYR A 641 -40.58 -3.33 6.63
CA TYR A 641 -40.78 -3.52 5.20
C TYR A 641 -40.96 -2.18 4.48
N ARG A 642 -40.15 -1.94 3.45
CA ARG A 642 -40.15 -0.68 2.67
C ARG A 642 -40.88 -0.78 1.33
N GLY A 643 -41.26 -1.98 0.91
CA GLY A 643 -41.93 -2.21 -0.37
C GLY A 643 -41.11 -3.11 -1.31
N ALA A 644 -41.71 -3.37 -2.47
CA ALA A 644 -41.08 -4.09 -3.57
C ALA A 644 -40.63 -3.10 -4.64
N PHE A 645 -39.40 -3.26 -5.12
CA PHE A 645 -38.76 -2.35 -6.07
C PHE A 645 -38.21 -3.12 -7.26
N ASP A 646 -38.19 -2.50 -8.44
CA ASP A 646 -37.49 -3.04 -9.60
C ASP A 646 -35.99 -2.72 -9.47
N SER A 647 -35.14 -3.72 -9.66
CA SER A 647 -33.68 -3.59 -9.66
C SER A 647 -33.08 -4.23 -10.92
N SER A 648 -31.79 -3.99 -11.15
CA SER A 648 -31.06 -4.67 -12.23
C SER A 648 -31.00 -6.19 -12.05
N ASP A 649 -31.22 -6.69 -10.84
CA ASP A 649 -31.26 -8.12 -10.50
C ASP A 649 -32.68 -8.70 -10.52
N GLY A 650 -33.67 -7.90 -10.92
CA GLY A 650 -35.09 -8.26 -10.90
C GLY A 650 -35.85 -7.54 -9.79
N LYS A 651 -37.07 -8.02 -9.51
CA LYS A 651 -37.95 -7.41 -8.51
C LYS A 651 -37.57 -7.88 -7.12
N VAL A 652 -37.29 -6.95 -6.20
CA VAL A 652 -36.80 -7.21 -4.85
C VAL A 652 -37.72 -6.64 -3.77
N ASP A 653 -37.92 -7.39 -2.68
CA ASP A 653 -38.51 -6.88 -1.45
C ASP A 653 -37.41 -6.26 -0.58
N VAL A 654 -37.62 -5.03 -0.09
CA VAL A 654 -36.62 -4.29 0.71
C VAL A 654 -37.06 -4.22 2.17
N LEU A 655 -36.19 -4.65 3.07
CA LEU A 655 -36.31 -4.47 4.52
C LEU A 655 -35.27 -3.47 5.01
N GLU A 656 -35.69 -2.47 5.78
CA GLU A 656 -34.78 -1.67 6.61
C GLU A 656 -34.64 -2.35 7.96
N VAL A 657 -33.40 -2.55 8.41
CA VAL A 657 -33.07 -3.19 9.69
C VAL A 657 -32.31 -2.22 10.60
N VAL A 658 -32.59 -2.27 11.90
CA VAL A 658 -31.88 -1.53 12.93
C VAL A 658 -31.23 -2.54 13.87
N THR A 659 -29.91 -2.50 14.01
CA THR A 659 -29.16 -3.35 14.95
C THR A 659 -29.33 -2.86 16.38
N SER A 660 -29.05 -3.72 17.36
CA SER A 660 -29.14 -3.39 18.79
C SER A 660 -28.27 -2.18 19.23
N ASP A 661 -27.29 -1.77 18.42
CA ASP A 661 -26.45 -0.57 18.64
C ASP A 661 -26.94 0.67 17.87
N GLY A 662 -28.13 0.61 17.28
CA GLY A 662 -28.77 1.71 16.55
C GLY A 662 -28.30 1.89 15.11
N SER A 663 -27.38 1.06 14.59
CA SER A 663 -26.97 1.12 13.18
C SER A 663 -28.10 0.67 12.27
N ARG A 664 -28.25 1.33 11.12
CA ARG A 664 -29.25 0.99 10.10
C ARG A 664 -28.63 0.31 8.89
N ASP A 665 -29.32 -0.69 8.34
CA ASP A 665 -28.97 -1.35 7.09
C ASP A 665 -30.20 -1.70 6.26
N GLU A 666 -29.98 -2.12 5.02
CA GLU A 666 -31.03 -2.63 4.13
C GLU A 666 -30.73 -4.06 3.72
N LEU A 667 -31.77 -4.89 3.68
CA LEU A 667 -31.76 -6.25 3.17
C LEU A 667 -32.70 -6.33 1.96
N HIS A 668 -32.19 -6.78 0.82
CA HIS A 668 -32.95 -6.89 -0.43
C HIS A 668 -33.11 -8.37 -0.79
N PHE A 669 -34.35 -8.83 -0.92
CA PHE A 669 -34.68 -10.22 -1.18
C PHE A 669 -35.32 -10.36 -2.56
N ASP A 670 -34.88 -11.34 -3.35
CA ASP A 670 -35.52 -11.68 -4.61
C ASP A 670 -36.97 -12.12 -4.37
N THR A 671 -37.93 -11.47 -5.02
CA THR A 671 -39.36 -11.74 -4.81
C THR A 671 -39.79 -13.13 -5.27
N LYS A 672 -39.06 -13.75 -6.21
CA LYS A 672 -39.41 -15.06 -6.80
C LYS A 672 -38.84 -16.23 -5.99
N THR A 673 -37.58 -16.16 -5.63
CA THR A 673 -36.83 -17.22 -4.96
C THR A 673 -36.80 -17.05 -3.44
N GLY A 674 -37.06 -15.84 -2.94
CA GLY A 674 -36.93 -15.48 -1.53
C GLY A 674 -35.49 -15.35 -1.05
N LEU A 675 -34.49 -15.46 -1.93
CA LEU A 675 -33.07 -15.41 -1.56
C LEU A 675 -32.62 -13.96 -1.34
N LEU A 676 -31.76 -13.75 -0.34
CA LEU A 676 -31.12 -12.45 -0.10
C LEU A 676 -30.14 -12.12 -1.26
N ILE A 677 -30.36 -11.01 -1.95
CA ILE A 677 -29.50 -10.50 -3.02
C ILE A 677 -28.51 -9.47 -2.48
N TYR A 678 -28.92 -8.66 -1.51
CA TYR A 678 -28.05 -7.64 -0.93
C TYR A 678 -28.33 -7.51 0.56
N GLY A 679 -27.29 -7.47 1.38
CA GLY A 679 -27.39 -7.32 2.83
C GLY A 679 -26.01 -7.23 3.44
N ASP A 680 -25.90 -6.66 4.64
CA ASP A 680 -24.64 -6.47 5.37
C ASP A 680 -23.54 -5.73 4.56
N GLY A 681 -23.93 -4.97 3.53
CA GLY A 681 -23.03 -4.23 2.64
C GLY A 681 -22.40 -5.04 1.52
N GLU A 682 -22.90 -6.24 1.26
CA GLU A 682 -22.45 -7.10 0.17
C GLU A 682 -23.62 -7.56 -0.70
N LYS A 683 -23.35 -7.75 -1.99
CA LYS A 683 -24.24 -8.41 -2.92
C LYS A 683 -23.93 -9.90 -2.96
N LEU A 684 -24.95 -10.73 -2.85
CA LEU A 684 -24.87 -12.17 -2.81
C LEU A 684 -25.44 -12.77 -4.10
N GLY A 685 -24.82 -13.83 -4.59
CA GLY A 685 -25.26 -14.52 -5.80
C GLY A 685 -24.76 -15.96 -5.86
N ASP A 686 -25.11 -16.63 -6.96
CA ASP A 686 -24.71 -18.03 -7.22
C ASP A 686 -25.03 -18.96 -6.03
N TYR A 687 -26.29 -18.95 -5.58
CA TYR A 687 -26.72 -19.83 -4.49
C TYR A 687 -26.71 -21.28 -4.95
N ARG A 688 -25.96 -22.12 -4.24
CA ARG A 688 -25.86 -23.56 -4.51
C ARG A 688 -26.28 -24.38 -3.30
N GLN A 689 -26.83 -25.56 -3.57
CA GLN A 689 -27.17 -26.53 -2.54
C GLN A 689 -25.90 -27.20 -2.01
N VAL A 690 -25.72 -27.21 -0.69
CA VAL A 690 -24.60 -27.86 0.02
C VAL A 690 -25.19 -28.61 1.21
N GLY A 691 -25.30 -29.94 1.08
CA GLY A 691 -26.08 -30.74 2.03
C GLY A 691 -27.54 -30.26 2.08
N ASP A 692 -28.05 -29.99 3.28
CA ASP A 692 -29.45 -29.58 3.51
C ASP A 692 -29.72 -28.09 3.30
N VAL A 693 -28.68 -27.26 3.07
CA VAL A 693 -28.81 -25.80 3.02
C VAL A 693 -28.35 -25.21 1.68
N LYS A 694 -28.83 -24.02 1.33
CA LYS A 694 -28.30 -23.22 0.21
C LYS A 694 -27.38 -22.12 0.71
N ILE A 695 -26.22 -21.99 0.07
CA ILE A 695 -25.17 -21.03 0.42
C ILE A 695 -24.84 -20.17 -0.82
N PRO A 696 -24.61 -18.86 -0.69
CA PRO A 696 -24.13 -18.04 -1.80
C PRO A 696 -22.66 -18.39 -2.13
N PHE A 697 -22.36 -18.68 -3.39
CA PHE A 697 -20.99 -18.91 -3.86
C PHE A 697 -20.33 -17.66 -4.44
N LEU A 698 -21.09 -16.58 -4.64
CA LEU A 698 -20.56 -15.28 -5.05
C LEU A 698 -20.93 -14.22 -4.02
N GLN A 699 -19.92 -13.50 -3.54
CA GLN A 699 -20.09 -12.28 -2.75
C GLN A 699 -19.36 -11.15 -3.47
N THR A 700 -20.06 -10.02 -3.64
CA THR A 700 -19.53 -8.79 -4.21
C THR A 700 -19.62 -7.70 -3.16
N ILE A 701 -18.46 -7.23 -2.71
CA ILE A 701 -18.33 -6.22 -1.67
C ILE A 701 -17.96 -4.90 -2.35
N LEU A 702 -18.76 -3.85 -2.11
CA LEU A 702 -18.50 -2.51 -2.63
C LEU A 702 -18.00 -1.60 -1.52
N VAL A 703 -16.76 -1.15 -1.60
CA VAL A 703 -16.16 -0.30 -0.57
C VAL A 703 -15.39 0.84 -1.25
N GLY A 704 -15.81 2.08 -0.95
CA GLY A 704 -15.34 3.35 -1.54
C GLY A 704 -15.06 3.29 -3.04
N GLY A 705 -16.03 2.77 -3.79
CA GLY A 705 -15.98 2.69 -5.26
C GLY A 705 -15.19 1.50 -5.81
N MET A 706 -14.62 0.64 -4.98
CA MET A 706 -13.94 -0.59 -5.39
C MET A 706 -14.82 -1.82 -5.16
N GLU A 707 -14.83 -2.70 -6.16
CA GLU A 707 -15.55 -3.97 -6.12
C GLU A 707 -14.58 -5.09 -5.75
N ILE A 708 -14.81 -5.79 -4.64
CA ILE A 708 -14.10 -7.03 -4.29
C ILE A 708 -15.05 -8.20 -4.57
N LYS A 709 -14.56 -9.25 -5.23
CA LYS A 709 -15.35 -10.46 -5.49
C LYS A 709 -14.76 -11.65 -4.77
N ILE A 710 -15.57 -12.33 -3.96
CA ILE A 710 -15.26 -13.62 -3.37
C ILE A 710 -16.09 -14.65 -4.13
N GLN A 711 -15.43 -15.48 -4.93
CA GLN A 711 -16.06 -16.60 -5.63
C GLN A 711 -15.61 -17.90 -4.96
N LEU A 712 -16.53 -18.54 -4.25
CA LEU A 712 -16.33 -19.85 -3.64
C LEU A 712 -16.29 -20.93 -4.72
N SER A 713 -15.41 -21.90 -4.53
CA SER A 713 -15.32 -23.13 -5.32
C SER A 713 -15.85 -24.33 -4.54
N GLU A 714 -15.70 -24.32 -3.22
CA GLU A 714 -16.06 -25.43 -2.34
C GLU A 714 -16.59 -24.91 -0.99
N VAL A 715 -17.60 -25.61 -0.47
CA VAL A 715 -18.14 -25.38 0.88
C VAL A 715 -18.40 -26.74 1.50
N THR A 716 -17.89 -26.94 2.71
CA THR A 716 -18.04 -28.19 3.47
C THR A 716 -18.55 -27.88 4.87
N HIS A 717 -19.53 -28.66 5.33
CA HIS A 717 -20.16 -28.51 6.65
C HIS A 717 -19.76 -29.64 7.61
N ASN A 718 -19.80 -29.36 8.91
CA ASN A 718 -19.60 -30.34 9.98
C ASN A 718 -18.31 -31.16 9.82
N THR A 719 -17.24 -30.50 9.39
CA THR A 719 -15.91 -31.06 9.20
C THR A 719 -15.00 -30.73 10.39
N THR A 720 -13.81 -31.30 10.43
CA THR A 720 -12.80 -30.96 11.44
C THR A 720 -12.12 -29.65 11.06
N ILE A 721 -11.98 -28.72 12.01
CA ILE A 721 -11.23 -27.46 11.84
C ILE A 721 -10.09 -27.47 12.86
N SER A 722 -8.86 -27.25 12.41
CA SER A 722 -7.70 -27.11 13.30
C SER A 722 -7.83 -25.83 14.12
N ASP A 723 -7.41 -25.87 15.40
CA ASP A 723 -7.35 -24.67 16.25
C ASP A 723 -6.42 -23.60 15.66
N GLU A 724 -5.44 -23.99 14.84
CA GLU A 724 -4.55 -23.07 14.11
C GLU A 724 -5.31 -22.15 13.14
N ALA A 725 -6.49 -22.55 12.68
CA ALA A 725 -7.35 -21.70 11.85
C ALA A 725 -7.76 -20.42 12.59
N PHE A 726 -7.87 -20.47 13.92
CA PHE A 726 -8.24 -19.36 14.79
C PHE A 726 -7.05 -18.84 15.60
N ALA A 727 -5.86 -19.39 15.42
CA ALA A 727 -4.66 -18.96 16.15
C ALA A 727 -4.13 -17.62 15.61
N GLU A 728 -3.60 -16.82 16.52
CA GLU A 728 -2.90 -15.59 16.17
C GLU A 728 -1.58 -15.93 15.48
N PRO A 729 -1.27 -15.37 14.29
CA PRO A 729 -0.04 -15.70 13.59
C PRO A 729 1.19 -15.14 14.30
N HIS A 730 2.29 -15.88 14.23
CA HIS A 730 3.61 -15.38 14.58
C HIS A 730 4.08 -14.42 13.48
N SER A 731 4.33 -13.17 13.84
CA SER A 731 4.91 -12.15 12.97
C SER A 731 5.71 -11.15 13.77
N CYS A 732 6.54 -10.37 13.07
CA CYS A 732 7.25 -9.26 13.68
C CYS A 732 6.28 -8.24 14.34
N PHE A 733 5.03 -8.14 13.89
CA PHE A 733 4.04 -7.20 14.41
C PHE A 733 3.34 -7.68 15.71
N THR A 734 3.32 -9.00 15.96
CA THR A 734 2.61 -9.62 17.09
C THR A 734 3.49 -9.93 18.31
N GLY A 735 4.82 -9.90 18.15
CA GLY A 735 5.77 -10.11 19.25
C GLY A 735 6.39 -11.50 19.27
N GLN A 736 7.56 -11.65 18.64
CA GLN A 736 8.82 -11.96 19.33
C GLN A 736 9.84 -10.91 18.93
#